data_AF-A2DDT2-F1
#
_entry.id   AF-A2DDT2-F1
#
_cell.length_a   1.000
_cell.length_b   1.000
_cell.length_c   1.000
_cell.angle_alpha   90.00
_cell.angle_beta   90.00
_cell.angle_gamma   90.00
#
_symmetry.space_group_name_H-M   'P 1'
#
loop_
_entity.id
_entity.type
_entity.pdbx_description
1 polymer ?
#
loop_
_entity_poly.entity_id
_entity_poly.type
_entity_poly.pdbx_seq_one_letter_code
_entity_poly.pdbx_strand_id
1 'polypeptide(L)'
;MQANEARISELANNLGRQVDDEYIEFDDCKINLEELAYSIWTEDNIQKPITKQIFDLRTFETHFCPLLLSESPDLSFIALKALASCTYPYPANANDIEILNNIYQHYKRVLTFKKDVLLTALEFVHSIIIDPHASQEDFQKAEVGFTFIRNVLVIPSPSDVSESLFHILNEGGLYEIIEVLKIKSFGSRIKKFAQILAGILYGSFVPFLPLTTTEEEPKQEVVPNSPKKPSPLDALASQLKSQKLNKPSRHGHWGGSLLVKSSTKGFVYNGPITSEVIDKGVDPTSIIKPHSRRNIIESREIPPQFTPEVQEAARRLIGTDSFKYVFSRVLPRSFSAYDATISITEQIQMVDLTRFYLEFILKYGGQFSVRPLVSEENIKYFLTMANFYMDARVANLDATPLNKALNKVCLLFGYAAKFLVDVIMKSLDGEEIKAAKSIVTESATDIEDFLITVLSKKLKSNSPVYMLQDAIISLERLLQLYKVAETEKMVRKRTYGDSTSTADEFDEIFVDYEAFDAEAIIKRLTRRTNVLDPYFTCIENWRKCNQEELGSIAKMLKRFVFKRSGLSHLFKLTYFIIINKVLTDKDFQKSEEPEIIELREVMHSIINKFLYNVKRQKSTLLLILVGPDSDELFDEVDDMALDDDEMFDALGVSQEVRDIMRDVPSQPKIRKLRKVHESGYSSEAEDDKQNLNDEDDDDDKDLESSNDEADVRTSMETLKREILESKAQNSQSSQSSQVLRKLTSQKADSEDSDDDHLSDEDTKLSDELE
;
A
#
# COMPACT_ATOMS: atom_id res chain seq x y z
N MET A 1 -23.54 5.81 37.49
CA MET A 1 -24.10 6.36 36.25
C MET A 1 -25.21 7.36 36.52
N GLN A 2 -26.33 6.99 37.17
CA GLN A 2 -27.44 7.93 37.45
C GLN A 2 -27.05 9.24 38.17
N ALA A 3 -26.08 9.21 39.09
CA ALA A 3 -25.61 10.41 39.78
C ALA A 3 -24.81 11.39 38.89
N ASN A 4 -24.13 10.90 37.84
CA ASN A 4 -23.43 11.78 36.89
C ASN A 4 -24.42 12.34 35.85
N GLU A 5 -25.43 11.54 35.46
CA GLU A 5 -26.49 12.00 34.56
C GLU A 5 -27.28 13.18 35.16
N ALA A 6 -27.76 13.07 36.40
CA ALA A 6 -28.50 14.16 37.03
C ALA A 6 -27.68 15.47 37.09
N ARG A 7 -26.37 15.37 37.40
CA ARG A 7 -25.45 16.51 37.46
C ARG A 7 -25.29 17.19 36.10
N ILE A 8 -24.98 16.44 35.04
CA ILE A 8 -24.77 17.00 33.69
C ILE A 8 -26.05 17.67 33.18
N SER A 9 -27.22 17.09 33.46
CA SER A 9 -28.51 17.71 33.13
C SER A 9 -28.75 19.01 33.89
N GLU A 10 -28.42 19.06 35.18
CA GLU A 10 -28.52 20.27 35.99
C GLU A 10 -27.60 21.38 35.47
N LEU A 11 -26.33 21.06 35.23
CA LEU A 11 -25.35 22.00 34.68
C LEU A 11 -25.81 22.57 33.34
N ALA A 12 -26.29 21.72 32.42
CA ALA A 12 -26.77 22.14 31.11
C ALA A 12 -28.02 23.04 31.19
N ASN A 13 -28.98 22.69 32.05
CA ASN A 13 -30.21 23.48 32.23
C ASN A 13 -29.95 24.85 32.87
N ASN A 14 -28.84 25.00 33.60
CA ASN A 14 -28.46 26.24 34.28
C ASN A 14 -27.54 27.15 33.44
N LEU A 15 -27.36 26.87 32.14
CA LEU A 15 -26.55 27.71 31.25
C LEU A 15 -27.30 28.96 30.75
N GLY A 16 -28.63 28.89 30.63
CA GLY A 16 -29.43 29.97 30.08
C GLY A 16 -30.54 29.49 29.17
N ARG A 17 -31.11 30.41 28.39
CA ARG A 17 -32.21 30.10 27.47
C ARG A 17 -32.23 31.04 26.29
N GLN A 18 -32.69 30.53 25.15
CA GLN A 18 -33.04 31.35 24.00
C GLN A 18 -34.37 32.09 24.27
N VAL A 19 -34.38 33.41 24.10
CA VAL A 19 -35.59 34.24 24.12
C VAL A 19 -35.60 35.07 22.85
N ASP A 20 -36.56 34.81 21.95
CA ASP A 20 -36.57 35.37 20.60
C ASP A 20 -35.23 35.09 19.88
N ASP A 21 -34.59 36.12 19.31
CA ASP A 21 -33.31 36.00 18.61
C ASP A 21 -32.08 36.16 19.52
N GLU A 22 -32.27 36.36 20.84
CA GLU A 22 -31.19 36.58 21.80
C GLU A 22 -31.06 35.41 22.79
N TYR A 23 -29.82 35.06 23.13
CA TYR A 23 -29.54 34.07 24.16
C TYR A 23 -29.29 34.77 25.50
N ILE A 24 -30.11 34.44 26.50
CA ILE A 24 -30.01 35.01 27.84
C ILE A 24 -29.32 34.02 28.77
N GLU A 25 -28.14 34.40 29.23
CA GLU A 25 -27.34 33.66 30.20
C GLU A 25 -27.96 33.73 31.60
N PHE A 26 -27.77 32.68 32.41
CA PHE A 26 -28.14 32.70 33.83
C PHE A 26 -26.96 33.10 34.72
N ASP A 27 -27.24 33.49 35.97
CA ASP A 27 -26.27 34.08 36.89
C ASP A 27 -24.96 33.27 37.06
N ASP A 28 -25.06 31.93 37.10
CA ASP A 28 -23.91 31.03 37.27
C ASP A 28 -23.44 30.37 35.96
N CYS A 29 -23.81 30.93 34.80
CA CYS A 29 -23.51 30.34 33.49
C CYS A 29 -22.02 30.04 33.29
N LYS A 30 -21.12 30.96 33.70
CA LYS A 30 -19.67 30.77 33.57
C LYS A 30 -19.18 29.53 34.31
N ILE A 31 -19.57 29.39 35.58
CA ILE A 31 -19.14 28.29 36.45
C ILE A 31 -19.70 26.96 35.92
N ASN A 32 -20.99 26.95 35.56
CA ASN A 32 -21.64 25.76 35.03
C ASN A 32 -21.02 25.31 33.70
N LEU A 33 -20.67 26.26 32.82
CA LEU A 33 -20.03 25.98 31.55
C LEU A 33 -18.58 25.49 31.72
N GLU A 34 -17.82 26.05 32.65
CA GLU A 34 -16.47 25.58 32.99
C GLU A 34 -16.50 24.16 33.55
N GLU A 35 -17.40 23.87 34.48
CA GLU A 35 -17.56 22.52 35.06
C GLU A 35 -18.00 21.53 33.98
N LEU A 36 -18.91 21.92 33.10
CA LEU A 36 -19.39 21.07 32.01
C LEU A 36 -18.27 20.77 31.00
N ALA A 37 -17.53 21.80 30.57
CA ALA A 37 -16.38 21.64 29.68
C ALA A 37 -15.31 20.74 30.31
N TYR A 38 -15.01 20.93 31.60
CA TYR A 38 -14.08 20.09 32.35
C TYR A 38 -14.55 18.64 32.43
N SER A 39 -15.84 18.42 32.70
CA SER A 39 -16.44 17.08 32.78
C SER A 39 -16.36 16.35 31.43
N ILE A 40 -16.66 17.03 30.33
CA ILE A 40 -16.51 16.47 28.98
C ILE A 40 -15.04 16.10 28.70
N TRP A 41 -14.10 16.94 29.12
CA TRP A 41 -12.67 16.70 28.84
C TRP A 41 -12.07 15.57 29.69
N THR A 42 -12.43 15.50 30.98
CA THR A 42 -11.72 14.65 31.95
C THR A 42 -12.50 13.39 32.34
N GLU A 43 -13.82 13.47 32.40
CA GLU A 43 -14.66 12.35 32.86
C GLU A 43 -15.30 11.57 31.72
N ASP A 44 -15.33 12.13 30.51
CA ASP A 44 -15.94 11.50 29.34
C ASP A 44 -15.03 10.41 28.77
N ASN A 45 -15.13 9.25 29.41
CA ASN A 45 -14.36 8.04 29.14
C ASN A 45 -14.57 7.51 27.69
N ILE A 46 -13.97 6.36 27.40
CA ILE A 46 -14.03 5.71 26.07
C ILE A 46 -15.46 5.57 25.52
N GLN A 47 -16.47 5.41 26.37
CA GLN A 47 -17.88 5.24 25.97
C GLN A 47 -18.62 6.55 25.72
N LYS A 48 -17.96 7.70 25.95
CA LYS A 48 -18.50 9.04 25.71
C LYS A 48 -19.92 9.30 26.30
N PRO A 49 -20.22 8.86 27.55
CA PRO A 49 -21.56 8.98 28.12
C PRO A 49 -22.00 10.44 28.31
N ILE A 50 -21.09 11.35 28.61
CA ILE A 50 -21.39 12.77 28.80
C ILE A 50 -21.70 13.39 27.44
N THR A 51 -20.90 13.11 26.41
CA THR A 51 -21.18 13.58 25.05
C THR A 51 -22.55 13.10 24.54
N LYS A 52 -22.93 11.85 24.83
CA LYS A 52 -24.27 11.34 24.51
C LYS A 52 -25.37 12.11 25.23
N GLN A 53 -25.16 12.44 26.50
CA GLN A 53 -26.13 13.21 27.26
C GLN A 53 -26.23 14.67 26.80
N ILE A 54 -25.11 15.31 26.45
CA ILE A 54 -25.08 16.64 25.81
C ILE A 54 -25.92 16.62 24.53
N PHE A 55 -25.82 15.54 23.74
CA PHE A 55 -26.61 15.36 22.53
C PHE A 55 -28.11 15.20 22.85
N ASP A 56 -28.46 14.34 23.82
CA ASP A 56 -29.86 14.10 24.21
C ASP A 56 -30.54 15.37 24.75
N LEU A 57 -29.77 16.22 25.44
CA LEU A 57 -30.21 17.52 25.96
C LEU A 57 -30.16 18.65 24.91
N ARG A 58 -29.60 18.39 23.73
CA ARG A 58 -29.37 19.39 22.65
C ARG A 58 -28.47 20.57 23.06
N THR A 59 -27.68 20.39 24.11
CA THR A 59 -26.87 21.46 24.70
C THR A 59 -25.84 22.03 23.72
N PHE A 60 -25.35 21.20 22.80
CA PHE A 60 -24.44 21.63 21.74
C PHE A 60 -25.02 22.78 20.91
N GLU A 61 -26.21 22.59 20.33
CA GLU A 61 -26.83 23.57 19.46
C GLU A 61 -27.61 24.66 20.20
N THR A 62 -28.19 24.37 21.37
CA THR A 62 -29.04 25.32 22.11
C THR A 62 -28.28 26.22 23.08
N HIS A 63 -27.11 25.79 23.57
CA HIS A 63 -26.34 26.53 24.56
C HIS A 63 -24.92 26.84 24.09
N PHE A 64 -24.12 25.83 23.70
CA PHE A 64 -22.71 26.06 23.36
C PHE A 64 -22.54 26.96 22.13
N CYS A 65 -23.29 26.70 21.05
CA CYS A 65 -23.22 27.55 19.86
C CYS A 65 -23.61 29.01 20.14
N PRO A 66 -24.75 29.34 20.78
CA PRO A 66 -25.06 30.72 21.14
C PRO A 66 -24.06 31.37 22.10
N LEU A 67 -23.56 30.64 23.10
CA LEU A 67 -22.58 31.16 24.06
C LEU A 67 -21.24 31.49 23.41
N LEU A 68 -20.82 30.75 22.38
CA LEU A 68 -19.65 31.12 21.58
C LEU A 68 -19.84 32.49 20.90
N LEU A 69 -21.06 32.78 20.47
CA LEU A 69 -21.43 34.02 19.78
C LEU A 69 -21.79 35.16 20.75
N SER A 70 -21.67 34.94 22.06
CA SER A 70 -21.92 35.97 23.06
C SER A 70 -20.89 37.10 22.97
N GLU A 71 -21.27 38.31 23.38
CA GLU A 71 -20.36 39.46 23.44
C GLU A 71 -19.29 39.31 24.54
N SER A 72 -19.43 38.33 25.43
CA SER A 72 -18.50 38.06 26.55
C SER A 72 -17.31 37.21 26.09
N PRO A 73 -16.09 37.76 25.99
CA PRO A 73 -14.94 37.03 25.46
C PRO A 73 -14.55 35.81 26.30
N ASP A 74 -14.74 35.90 27.62
CA ASP A 74 -14.48 34.81 28.57
C ASP A 74 -15.43 33.64 28.33
N LEU A 75 -16.73 33.92 28.26
CA LEU A 75 -17.75 32.90 28.05
C LEU A 75 -17.64 32.28 26.66
N SER A 76 -17.39 33.11 25.65
CA SER A 76 -17.12 32.67 24.29
C SER A 76 -15.96 31.67 24.24
N PHE A 77 -14.84 31.95 24.93
CA PHE A 77 -13.70 31.04 24.97
C PHE A 77 -13.99 29.73 25.73
N ILE A 78 -14.74 29.78 26.83
CA ILE A 78 -15.12 28.56 27.57
C ILE A 78 -16.09 27.71 26.74
N ALA A 79 -17.03 28.34 26.03
CA ALA A 79 -17.92 27.67 25.08
C ALA A 79 -17.12 26.99 23.96
N LEU A 80 -16.09 27.66 23.43
CA LEU A 80 -15.17 27.07 22.45
C LEU A 80 -14.46 25.82 22.99
N LYS A 81 -14.01 25.83 24.25
CA LYS A 81 -13.44 24.64 24.90
C LYS A 81 -14.44 23.50 25.01
N ALA A 82 -15.68 23.79 25.39
CA ALA A 82 -16.75 22.79 25.45
C ALA A 82 -17.03 22.19 24.06
N LEU A 83 -17.15 23.03 23.03
CA LEU A 83 -17.34 22.61 21.64
C LEU A 83 -16.17 21.76 21.12
N ALA A 84 -14.93 22.17 21.37
CA ALA A 84 -13.74 21.41 21.01
C ALA A 84 -13.71 20.03 21.69
N SER A 85 -14.13 19.97 22.96
CA SER A 85 -14.16 18.73 23.75
C SER A 85 -15.26 17.77 23.28
N CYS A 86 -16.47 18.27 23.01
CA CYS A 86 -17.60 17.48 22.50
C CYS A 86 -17.39 16.97 21.07
N THR A 87 -16.60 17.69 20.27
CA THR A 87 -16.27 17.27 18.90
C THR A 87 -15.00 16.42 18.82
N TYR A 88 -14.29 16.22 19.94
CA TYR A 88 -13.06 15.44 19.95
C TYR A 88 -13.32 14.00 19.47
N PRO A 89 -12.49 13.44 18.57
CA PRO A 89 -12.68 12.10 18.04
C PRO A 89 -12.80 11.05 19.17
N TYR A 90 -13.79 10.17 19.07
CA TYR A 90 -13.96 9.09 20.02
C TYR A 90 -12.97 7.95 19.73
N PRO A 91 -12.49 7.25 20.77
CA PRO A 91 -11.61 6.11 20.60
C PRO A 91 -12.35 4.96 19.91
N ALA A 92 -11.62 4.26 19.07
CA ALA A 92 -12.18 3.24 18.21
C ALA A 92 -12.70 1.99 18.93
N ASN A 93 -12.39 1.82 20.22
CA ASN A 93 -12.86 0.69 21.04
C ASN A 93 -14.17 1.00 21.80
N ALA A 94 -14.91 2.06 21.42
CA ALA A 94 -16.22 2.35 21.98
C ALA A 94 -17.24 1.26 21.60
N ASN A 95 -18.13 0.86 22.52
CA ASN A 95 -19.10 -0.21 22.26
C ASN A 95 -20.32 0.27 21.44
N ASP A 96 -20.42 1.58 21.17
CA ASP A 96 -21.54 2.26 20.49
C ASP A 96 -21.07 3.19 19.34
N ILE A 97 -20.11 2.74 18.53
CA ILE A 97 -19.52 3.53 17.42
C ILE A 97 -20.56 4.11 16.47
N GLU A 98 -21.61 3.36 16.14
CA GLU A 98 -22.68 3.83 15.25
C GLU A 98 -23.47 4.99 15.85
N ILE A 99 -23.77 4.94 17.15
CA ILE A 99 -24.49 6.02 17.86
C ILE A 99 -23.61 7.26 17.91
N LEU A 100 -22.34 7.10 18.31
CA LEU A 100 -21.39 8.21 18.34
C LEU A 100 -21.24 8.83 16.95
N ASN A 101 -21.04 8.03 15.90
CA ASN A 101 -21.00 8.54 14.52
C ASN A 101 -22.22 9.39 14.16
N ASN A 102 -23.43 8.96 14.52
CA ASN A 102 -24.64 9.72 14.27
C ASN A 102 -24.64 11.06 15.02
N ILE A 103 -24.15 11.09 16.26
CA ILE A 103 -24.01 12.32 17.07
C ILE A 103 -23.01 13.28 16.40
N TYR A 104 -21.81 12.82 16.08
CA TYR A 104 -20.78 13.66 15.46
C TYR A 104 -21.21 14.17 14.08
N GLN A 105 -21.85 13.33 13.27
CA GLN A 105 -22.43 13.74 11.99
C GLN A 105 -23.52 14.79 12.17
N HIS A 106 -24.34 14.67 13.22
CA HIS A 106 -25.34 15.68 13.56
C HIS A 106 -24.67 17.02 13.92
N TYR A 107 -23.69 17.02 14.80
CA TYR A 107 -22.95 18.24 15.16
C TYR A 107 -22.32 18.91 13.94
N LYS A 108 -21.66 18.15 13.05
CA LYS A 108 -21.10 18.69 11.81
C LYS A 108 -22.17 19.32 10.92
N ARG A 109 -23.34 18.69 10.77
CA ARG A 109 -24.47 19.25 10.01
C ARG A 109 -25.05 20.50 10.66
N VAL A 110 -25.16 20.57 11.98
CA VAL A 110 -25.62 21.79 12.67
C VAL A 110 -24.68 22.96 12.32
N LEU A 111 -23.37 22.71 12.36
CA LEU A 111 -22.37 23.74 12.08
C LEU A 111 -22.40 24.24 10.62
N THR A 112 -22.83 23.42 9.65
CA THR A 112 -23.02 23.91 8.27
C THR A 112 -24.16 24.92 8.15
N PHE A 113 -25.11 24.96 9.09
CA PHE A 113 -26.17 25.98 9.15
C PHE A 113 -25.83 27.15 10.08
N LYS A 114 -24.82 26.98 10.95
CA LYS A 114 -24.36 27.99 11.91
C LYS A 114 -22.94 28.46 11.56
N LYS A 115 -22.78 29.02 10.35
CA LYS A 115 -21.47 29.45 9.84
C LYS A 115 -20.73 30.38 10.79
N ASP A 116 -21.44 31.26 11.47
CA ASP A 116 -20.85 32.26 12.38
C ASP A 116 -20.10 31.59 13.54
N VAL A 117 -20.53 30.42 14.00
CA VAL A 117 -19.84 29.63 15.04
C VAL A 117 -18.44 29.23 14.57
N LEU A 118 -18.31 28.82 13.31
CA LEU A 118 -17.02 28.46 12.72
C LEU A 118 -16.14 29.69 12.50
N LEU A 119 -16.73 30.80 12.05
CA LEU A 119 -16.02 32.06 11.83
C LEU A 119 -15.48 32.64 13.15
N THR A 120 -16.31 32.71 14.20
CA THR A 120 -15.88 33.17 15.53
C THR A 120 -14.79 32.26 16.11
N ALA A 121 -14.83 30.95 15.87
CA ALA A 121 -13.74 30.06 16.28
C ALA A 121 -12.40 30.39 15.58
N LEU A 122 -12.43 30.89 14.34
CA LEU A 122 -11.23 31.35 13.62
C LEU A 122 -10.70 32.69 14.14
N GLU A 123 -11.56 33.57 14.67
CA GLU A 123 -11.12 34.84 15.25
C GLU A 123 -10.15 34.65 16.42
N PHE A 124 -10.31 33.57 17.21
CA PHE A 124 -9.39 33.19 18.28
C PHE A 124 -7.97 32.83 17.80
N VAL A 125 -7.77 32.66 16.49
CA VAL A 125 -6.47 32.39 15.86
C VAL A 125 -5.76 33.68 15.43
N HIS A 126 -6.48 34.79 15.26
CA HIS A 126 -5.91 36.03 14.68
C HIS A 126 -4.72 36.59 15.47
N SER A 127 -4.71 36.43 16.80
CA SER A 127 -3.64 36.94 17.66
C SER A 127 -2.27 36.36 17.31
N ILE A 128 -2.19 35.05 17.03
CA ILE A 128 -0.92 34.37 16.69
C ILE A 128 -0.46 34.62 15.25
N ILE A 129 -1.34 35.18 14.40
CA ILE A 129 -1.00 35.61 13.04
C ILE A 129 -0.32 36.97 13.08
N ILE A 130 -0.88 37.89 13.87
CA ILE A 130 -0.38 39.27 14.00
C ILE A 130 0.96 39.27 14.73
N ASP A 131 1.06 38.55 15.85
CA ASP A 131 2.28 38.44 16.64
C ASP A 131 2.77 36.97 16.75
N PRO A 132 3.85 36.60 16.04
CA PRO A 132 4.45 35.27 16.15
C PRO A 132 5.05 34.96 17.54
N HIS A 133 5.17 35.97 18.41
CA HIS A 133 5.62 35.88 19.80
C HIS A 133 4.50 36.20 20.81
N ALA A 134 3.24 36.01 20.40
CA ALA A 134 2.07 36.24 21.22
C ALA A 134 2.13 35.51 22.58
N SER A 135 1.28 35.96 23.51
CA SER A 135 1.27 35.44 24.88
C SER A 135 0.92 33.94 24.92
N GLN A 136 1.29 33.27 26.02
CA GLN A 136 0.91 31.86 26.21
C GLN A 136 -0.61 31.65 26.14
N GLU A 137 -1.39 32.62 26.62
CA GLU A 137 -2.85 32.61 26.58
C GLU A 137 -3.37 32.71 25.14
N ASP A 138 -2.80 33.58 24.31
CA ASP A 138 -3.18 33.71 22.90
C ASP A 138 -2.92 32.44 22.11
N PHE A 139 -1.76 31.81 22.33
CA PHE A 139 -1.48 30.51 21.75
C PHE A 139 -2.44 29.42 22.23
N GLN A 140 -2.88 29.46 23.49
CA GLN A 140 -3.87 28.51 24.00
C GLN A 140 -5.23 28.73 23.34
N LYS A 141 -5.64 29.99 23.14
CA LYS A 141 -6.87 30.34 22.41
C LYS A 141 -6.83 29.82 20.97
N ALA A 142 -5.75 30.10 20.26
CA ALA A 142 -5.56 29.64 18.88
C ALA A 142 -5.49 28.11 18.77
N GLU A 143 -4.87 27.44 19.74
CA GLU A 143 -4.82 25.98 19.79
C GLU A 143 -6.22 25.37 19.91
N VAL A 144 -7.06 25.87 20.82
CA VAL A 144 -8.42 25.37 21.00
C VAL A 144 -9.27 25.67 19.75
N GLY A 145 -9.14 26.88 19.18
CA GLY A 145 -9.83 27.27 17.95
C GLY A 145 -9.50 26.33 16.78
N PHE A 146 -8.21 26.15 16.48
CA PHE A 146 -7.82 25.20 15.43
C PHE A 146 -8.17 23.75 15.76
N THR A 147 -8.12 23.33 17.03
CA THR A 147 -8.53 21.98 17.42
C THR A 147 -10.01 21.74 17.16
N PHE A 148 -10.88 22.71 17.48
CA PHE A 148 -12.29 22.64 17.16
C PHE A 148 -12.53 22.52 15.64
N ILE A 149 -11.89 23.39 14.84
CA ILE A 149 -11.99 23.34 13.37
C ILE A 149 -11.49 21.98 12.83
N ARG A 150 -10.34 21.49 13.32
CA ARG A 150 -9.80 20.18 12.98
C ARG A 150 -10.81 19.07 13.27
N ASN A 151 -11.39 19.07 14.47
CA ASN A 151 -12.33 18.04 14.90
C ASN A 151 -13.55 17.99 13.98
N VAL A 152 -14.14 19.15 13.69
CA VAL A 152 -15.32 19.26 12.81
C VAL A 152 -15.02 18.78 11.39
N LEU A 153 -13.86 19.12 10.84
CA LEU A 153 -13.44 18.71 9.50
C LEU A 153 -13.23 17.20 9.38
N VAL A 154 -12.61 16.58 10.39
CA VAL A 154 -12.23 15.16 10.38
C VAL A 154 -13.43 14.22 10.57
N ILE A 155 -14.55 14.68 11.14
CA ILE A 155 -15.77 13.87 11.31
C ILE A 155 -16.23 13.34 9.94
N PRO A 156 -16.40 12.02 9.75
CA PRO A 156 -16.91 11.43 8.52
C PRO A 156 -18.33 11.92 8.21
N SER A 157 -18.57 12.44 7.00
CA SER A 157 -19.88 12.97 6.61
C SER A 157 -20.17 12.80 5.12
N PRO A 158 -21.45 12.86 4.72
CA PRO A 158 -21.85 12.92 3.31
C PRO A 158 -21.14 14.05 2.53
N SER A 159 -21.02 13.87 1.22
CA SER A 159 -20.27 14.74 0.32
C SER A 159 -20.75 16.19 0.31
N ASP A 160 -22.06 16.41 0.36
CA ASP A 160 -22.70 17.74 0.41
C ASP A 160 -22.34 18.54 1.66
N VAL A 161 -22.24 17.87 2.81
CA VAL A 161 -21.84 18.48 4.09
C VAL A 161 -20.37 18.88 4.05
N SER A 162 -19.50 18.03 3.50
CA SER A 162 -18.07 18.29 3.37
C SER A 162 -17.78 19.46 2.43
N GLU A 163 -18.51 19.54 1.30
CA GLU A 163 -18.40 20.65 0.34
C GLU A 163 -18.88 21.97 0.95
N SER A 164 -20.04 21.97 1.62
CA SER A 164 -20.57 23.17 2.30
C SER A 164 -19.60 23.69 3.37
N LEU A 165 -19.02 22.80 4.16
CA LEU A 165 -18.06 23.16 5.20
C LEU A 165 -16.76 23.74 4.61
N PHE A 166 -16.27 23.17 3.51
CA PHE A 166 -15.12 23.70 2.79
C PHE A 166 -15.37 25.16 2.36
N HIS A 167 -16.50 25.44 1.73
CA HIS A 167 -16.85 26.80 1.28
C HIS A 167 -16.94 27.79 2.43
N ILE A 168 -17.62 27.42 3.54
CA ILE A 168 -17.72 28.29 4.72
C ILE A 168 -16.33 28.67 5.26
N LEU A 169 -15.42 27.70 5.36
CA LEU A 169 -14.09 27.93 5.90
C LEU A 169 -13.18 28.66 4.93
N ASN A 170 -13.34 28.44 3.62
CA ASN A 170 -12.65 29.21 2.59
C ASN A 170 -13.09 30.68 2.60
N GLU A 171 -14.40 30.95 2.60
CA GLU A 171 -14.93 32.32 2.75
C GLU A 171 -14.51 32.97 4.07
N GLY A 172 -14.40 32.16 5.14
CA GLY A 172 -13.91 32.57 6.44
C GLY A 172 -12.41 32.83 6.53
N GLY A 173 -11.67 32.63 5.45
CA GLY A 173 -10.24 32.92 5.39
C GLY A 173 -9.33 31.87 6.04
N LEU A 174 -9.82 30.65 6.33
CA LEU A 174 -9.01 29.62 6.99
C LEU A 174 -7.72 29.31 6.23
N TYR A 175 -7.80 29.20 4.91
CA TYR A 175 -6.65 28.82 4.09
C TYR A 175 -5.65 29.97 3.93
N GLU A 176 -6.14 31.21 3.84
CA GLU A 176 -5.34 32.43 3.92
C GLU A 176 -4.63 32.54 5.26
N ILE A 177 -5.33 32.24 6.37
CA ILE A 177 -4.75 32.18 7.71
C ILE A 177 -3.58 31.20 7.72
N ILE A 178 -3.77 29.96 7.25
CA ILE A 178 -2.72 28.93 7.23
C ILE A 178 -1.53 29.35 6.35
N GLU A 179 -1.79 30.04 5.25
CA GLU A 179 -0.77 30.56 4.34
C GLU A 179 0.16 31.57 5.02
N VAL A 180 -0.40 32.49 5.81
CA VAL A 180 0.39 33.55 6.49
C VAL A 180 0.99 33.11 7.84
N LEU A 181 0.61 31.94 8.36
CA LEU A 181 1.14 31.43 9.62
C LEU A 181 2.67 31.27 9.56
N LYS A 182 3.36 31.96 10.45
CA LYS A 182 4.82 31.82 10.63
C LYS A 182 5.15 30.66 11.56
N ILE A 183 4.67 29.44 11.28
CA ILE A 183 4.77 28.30 12.21
C ILE A 183 6.20 28.06 12.73
N LYS A 184 7.24 28.37 11.94
CA LYS A 184 8.66 28.33 12.34
C LYS A 184 8.99 29.07 13.64
N SER A 185 8.26 30.13 13.97
CA SER A 185 8.51 30.97 15.14
C SER A 185 7.87 30.45 16.43
N PHE A 186 7.06 29.38 16.38
CA PHE A 186 6.28 28.91 17.54
C PHE A 186 7.10 28.10 18.56
N GLY A 187 8.43 28.02 18.40
CA GLY A 187 9.34 27.40 19.36
C GLY A 187 8.99 25.94 19.67
N SER A 188 8.80 25.61 20.95
CA SER A 188 8.46 24.25 21.39
C SER A 188 7.05 23.78 20.98
N ARG A 189 6.15 24.68 20.58
CA ARG A 189 4.76 24.37 20.23
C ARG A 189 4.57 23.92 18.78
N ILE A 190 5.62 24.03 17.96
CA ILE A 190 5.60 23.72 16.53
C ILE A 190 5.02 22.33 16.25
N LYS A 191 5.45 21.30 17.00
CA LYS A 191 4.99 19.92 16.78
C LYS A 191 3.47 19.79 16.95
N LYS A 192 2.92 20.40 18.00
CA LYS A 192 1.48 20.35 18.32
C LYS A 192 0.64 21.08 17.28
N PHE A 193 1.03 22.30 16.91
CA PHE A 193 0.35 23.04 15.85
C PHE A 193 0.46 22.35 14.49
N ALA A 194 1.61 21.75 14.17
CA ALA A 194 1.78 20.97 12.95
C ALA A 194 0.82 19.77 12.89
N GLN A 195 0.61 19.06 14.00
CA GLN A 195 -0.36 17.96 14.09
C GLN A 195 -1.80 18.45 13.90
N ILE A 196 -2.17 19.58 14.52
CA ILE A 196 -3.51 20.16 14.34
C ILE A 196 -3.73 20.58 12.88
N LEU A 197 -2.77 21.28 12.29
CA LEU A 197 -2.83 21.69 10.88
C LEU A 197 -2.89 20.49 9.94
N ALA A 198 -2.15 19.40 10.20
CA ALA A 198 -2.28 18.17 9.42
C ALA A 198 -3.71 17.62 9.43
N GLY A 199 -4.38 17.63 10.58
CA GLY A 199 -5.78 17.23 10.69
C GLY A 199 -6.74 18.16 9.92
N ILE A 200 -6.47 19.48 9.93
CA ILE A 200 -7.24 20.46 9.13
C ILE A 200 -7.05 20.19 7.63
N LEU A 201 -5.81 20.01 7.17
CA LEU A 201 -5.51 19.70 5.77
C LEU A 201 -6.14 18.37 5.35
N TYR A 202 -6.07 17.35 6.22
CA TYR A 202 -6.74 16.07 6.01
C TYR A 202 -8.24 16.26 5.78
N GLY A 203 -8.95 16.85 6.74
CA GLY A 203 -10.41 16.97 6.64
C GLY A 203 -10.87 17.98 5.57
N SER A 204 -10.00 18.89 5.14
CA SER A 204 -10.27 19.83 4.05
C SER A 204 -10.13 19.19 2.67
N PHE A 205 -9.15 18.31 2.46
CA PHE A 205 -8.75 17.93 1.10
C PHE A 205 -8.93 16.44 0.79
N VAL A 206 -8.69 15.56 1.75
CA VAL A 206 -8.81 14.10 1.54
C VAL A 206 -10.22 13.64 1.17
N PRO A 207 -11.33 14.25 1.66
CA PRO A 207 -12.67 13.86 1.24
C PRO A 207 -12.88 13.87 -0.28
N PHE A 208 -12.13 14.70 -1.02
CA PHE A 208 -12.24 14.81 -2.47
C PHE A 208 -11.53 13.70 -3.26
N LEU A 209 -10.92 12.70 -2.59
CA LEU A 209 -10.28 11.58 -3.28
C LEU A 209 -11.27 10.51 -3.76
N PRO A 210 -11.06 9.90 -4.95
CA PRO A 210 -10.01 10.22 -5.93
C PRO A 210 -10.30 11.54 -6.67
N LEU A 211 -9.25 12.26 -7.05
CA LEU A 211 -9.37 13.50 -7.80
C LEU A 211 -9.93 13.16 -9.19
N THR A 212 -11.18 13.52 -9.43
CA THR A 212 -11.83 13.46 -10.75
C THR A 212 -11.87 14.86 -11.33
N THR A 213 -11.54 14.99 -12.61
CA THR A 213 -11.49 16.31 -13.26
C THR A 213 -12.93 16.61 -13.67
N THR A 214 -13.43 17.79 -13.32
CA THR A 214 -14.72 18.27 -13.84
C THR A 214 -14.76 18.34 -15.37
N GLU A 215 -13.60 18.25 -16.03
CA GLU A 215 -13.46 18.13 -17.49
C GLU A 215 -13.57 16.70 -18.04
N GLU A 216 -13.56 15.66 -17.20
CA GLU A 216 -13.87 14.28 -17.62
C GLU A 216 -15.37 14.01 -17.76
N GLU A 217 -16.23 14.94 -17.30
CA GLU A 217 -17.51 15.14 -17.96
C GLU A 217 -17.24 15.88 -19.28
N PRO A 218 -17.43 15.26 -20.45
CA PRO A 218 -17.16 15.93 -21.70
C PRO A 218 -18.09 17.13 -21.81
N LYS A 219 -17.56 18.34 -21.58
CA LYS A 219 -18.09 19.56 -22.16
C LYS A 219 -18.26 19.26 -23.64
N GLN A 220 -19.51 19.28 -24.10
CA GLN A 220 -19.86 19.09 -25.50
C GLN A 220 -19.23 20.21 -26.33
N GLU A 221 -17.95 20.09 -26.67
CA GLU A 221 -17.43 20.72 -27.87
C GLU A 221 -17.94 19.90 -29.05
N VAL A 222 -18.87 20.51 -29.78
CA VAL A 222 -19.49 19.97 -30.99
C VAL A 222 -18.42 19.86 -32.07
N VAL A 223 -17.67 18.76 -32.07
CA VAL A 223 -16.95 18.30 -33.27
C VAL A 223 -18.00 17.59 -34.14
N PRO A 224 -18.31 18.06 -35.37
CA PRO A 224 -19.50 17.61 -36.09
C PRO A 224 -19.54 16.15 -36.54
N ASN A 225 -18.52 15.31 -36.30
CA ASN A 225 -18.40 13.99 -36.96
C ASN A 225 -17.82 12.83 -36.12
N SER A 226 -17.84 12.87 -34.78
CA SER A 226 -17.55 11.68 -33.96
C SER A 226 -18.85 11.02 -33.46
N PRO A 227 -18.95 9.67 -33.43
CA PRO A 227 -20.13 9.00 -32.90
C PRO A 227 -20.31 9.34 -31.42
N LYS A 228 -21.42 10.01 -31.09
CA LYS A 228 -21.79 10.40 -29.73
C LYS A 228 -21.74 9.18 -28.80
N LYS A 229 -20.95 9.26 -27.71
CA LYS A 229 -21.12 8.35 -26.57
C LYS A 229 -22.58 8.45 -26.09
N PRO A 230 -23.30 7.33 -25.90
CA PRO A 230 -24.69 7.36 -25.46
C PRO A 230 -24.79 8.01 -24.08
N SER A 231 -25.86 8.76 -23.83
CA SER A 231 -26.10 9.32 -22.50
C SER A 231 -26.18 8.19 -21.45
N PRO A 232 -25.90 8.44 -20.17
CA PRO A 232 -26.05 7.42 -19.11
C PRO A 232 -27.45 6.78 -19.09
N LEU A 233 -28.47 7.56 -19.46
CA LEU A 233 -29.86 7.11 -19.63
C LEU A 233 -30.03 6.20 -20.86
N ASP A 234 -29.35 6.50 -21.96
CA ASP A 234 -29.33 5.66 -23.17
C ASP A 234 -28.52 4.38 -22.94
N ALA A 235 -27.43 4.44 -22.16
CA ALA A 235 -26.64 3.28 -21.74
C ALA A 235 -27.46 2.35 -20.82
N LEU A 236 -28.22 2.92 -19.87
CA LEU A 236 -29.16 2.18 -19.04
C LEU A 236 -30.31 1.59 -19.88
N ALA A 237 -30.87 2.36 -20.82
CA ALA A 237 -31.93 1.90 -21.70
C ALA A 237 -31.46 0.80 -22.67
N SER A 238 -30.22 0.85 -23.13
CA SER A 238 -29.61 -0.19 -23.95
C SER A 238 -29.25 -1.43 -23.15
N GLN A 239 -28.81 -1.30 -21.88
CA GLN A 239 -28.69 -2.43 -20.94
C GLN A 239 -30.05 -3.09 -20.64
N LEU A 240 -31.11 -2.30 -20.44
CA LEU A 240 -32.46 -2.83 -20.23
C LEU A 240 -33.03 -3.48 -21.50
N LYS A 241 -32.65 -3.00 -22.69
CA LYS A 241 -32.98 -3.64 -23.97
C LYS A 241 -32.18 -4.92 -24.20
N SER A 242 -30.91 -5.01 -23.82
CA SER A 242 -30.11 -6.23 -23.95
C SER A 242 -30.60 -7.35 -23.02
N GLN A 243 -31.12 -7.03 -21.83
CA GLN A 243 -31.79 -8.01 -20.97
C GLN A 243 -33.06 -8.64 -21.57
N LYS A 244 -33.71 -8.00 -22.56
CA LYS A 244 -34.88 -8.60 -23.25
C LYS A 244 -34.49 -9.72 -24.23
N LEU A 245 -33.24 -9.79 -24.68
CA LEU A 245 -32.77 -10.79 -25.66
C LEU A 245 -32.54 -12.19 -25.05
N ASN A 246 -32.40 -12.30 -23.72
CA ASN A 246 -32.18 -13.56 -23.02
C ASN A 246 -33.47 -14.14 -22.40
N LYS A 247 -34.64 -13.57 -22.70
CA LYS A 247 -35.91 -14.15 -22.27
C LYS A 247 -36.32 -15.29 -23.18
N PRO A 248 -36.88 -16.38 -22.64
CA PRO A 248 -37.44 -17.43 -23.47
C PRO A 248 -38.52 -16.87 -24.38
N SER A 249 -38.51 -17.30 -25.64
CA SER A 249 -39.49 -16.89 -26.66
C SER A 249 -40.91 -17.37 -26.37
N ARG A 250 -41.09 -18.19 -25.32
CA ARG A 250 -42.37 -18.73 -24.84
C ARG A 250 -42.48 -18.57 -23.33
N HIS A 251 -43.71 -18.61 -22.81
CA HIS A 251 -43.99 -18.51 -21.37
C HIS A 251 -43.28 -19.61 -20.55
N GLY A 252 -43.05 -19.37 -19.26
CA GLY A 252 -42.28 -20.25 -18.36
C GLY A 252 -42.81 -21.67 -18.16
N HIS A 253 -44.03 -21.97 -18.59
CA HIS A 253 -44.63 -23.32 -18.53
C HIS A 253 -44.37 -24.18 -19.79
N TRP A 254 -43.61 -23.68 -20.76
CA TRP A 254 -43.22 -24.46 -21.93
C TRP A 254 -42.12 -25.47 -21.55
N GLY A 255 -42.53 -26.63 -21.02
CA GLY A 255 -41.67 -27.71 -20.51
C GLY A 255 -40.92 -28.49 -21.59
N GLY A 256 -40.14 -27.81 -22.42
CA GLY A 256 -39.23 -28.46 -23.36
C GLY A 256 -38.15 -29.26 -22.64
N SER A 257 -37.90 -30.48 -23.09
CA SER A 257 -36.80 -31.33 -22.62
C SER A 257 -35.81 -31.54 -23.76
N LEU A 258 -34.52 -31.24 -23.53
CA LEU A 258 -33.44 -31.48 -24.47
C LEU A 258 -32.56 -32.63 -23.95
N LEU A 259 -32.46 -33.73 -24.68
CA LEU A 259 -31.51 -34.80 -24.39
C LEU A 259 -30.17 -34.49 -25.08
N VAL A 260 -29.14 -34.21 -24.29
CA VAL A 260 -27.76 -34.06 -24.75
C VAL A 260 -27.06 -35.41 -24.62
N LYS A 261 -26.72 -36.05 -25.75
CA LYS A 261 -25.98 -37.32 -25.76
C LYS A 261 -24.49 -37.04 -25.53
N SER A 262 -23.89 -37.63 -24.48
CA SER A 262 -22.43 -37.70 -24.32
C SER A 262 -21.90 -39.09 -24.67
N SER A 263 -20.57 -39.23 -24.76
CA SER A 263 -19.89 -40.49 -25.11
C SER A 263 -20.15 -41.64 -24.13
N THR A 264 -20.61 -41.37 -22.91
CA THR A 264 -20.81 -42.40 -21.87
C THR A 264 -22.23 -42.42 -21.29
N LYS A 265 -22.91 -41.28 -21.10
CA LYS A 265 -24.34 -41.18 -20.71
C LYS A 265 -24.99 -39.87 -21.20
N GLY A 266 -26.23 -39.93 -21.67
CA GLY A 266 -26.98 -38.73 -22.04
C GLY A 266 -27.56 -38.00 -20.81
N PHE A 267 -27.58 -36.67 -20.83
CA PHE A 267 -28.21 -35.84 -19.81
C PHE A 267 -29.45 -35.16 -20.40
N VAL A 268 -30.56 -35.16 -19.65
CA VAL A 268 -31.80 -34.47 -20.05
C VAL A 268 -31.85 -33.11 -19.36
N TYR A 269 -31.80 -32.04 -20.14
CA TYR A 269 -32.07 -30.69 -19.68
C TYR A 269 -33.56 -30.41 -19.76
N ASN A 270 -34.19 -30.13 -18.62
CA ASN A 270 -35.60 -29.74 -18.55
C ASN A 270 -35.67 -28.24 -18.24
N GLY A 271 -36.01 -27.43 -19.24
CA GLY A 271 -36.05 -25.98 -19.12
C GLY A 271 -36.48 -25.32 -20.44
N PRO A 272 -36.87 -24.03 -20.43
CA PRO A 272 -37.27 -23.35 -21.65
C PRO A 272 -36.09 -23.31 -22.62
N ILE A 273 -36.27 -23.94 -23.79
CA ILE A 273 -35.25 -24.01 -24.84
C ILE A 273 -35.09 -22.60 -25.43
N THR A 274 -34.06 -21.87 -24.99
CA THR A 274 -33.66 -20.58 -25.58
C THR A 274 -32.75 -20.81 -26.78
N SER A 275 -32.57 -19.81 -27.63
CA SER A 275 -31.59 -19.84 -28.73
C SER A 275 -30.17 -20.11 -28.21
N GLU A 276 -29.83 -19.66 -27.00
CA GLU A 276 -28.53 -19.97 -26.38
C GLU A 276 -28.34 -21.46 -26.06
N VAL A 277 -29.37 -22.17 -25.59
CA VAL A 277 -29.29 -23.61 -25.31
C VAL A 277 -29.12 -24.41 -26.62
N ILE A 278 -29.71 -23.92 -27.71
CA ILE A 278 -29.62 -24.53 -29.05
C ILE A 278 -28.24 -24.28 -29.68
N ASP A 279 -27.72 -23.06 -29.59
CA ASP A 279 -26.50 -22.66 -30.29
C ASP A 279 -25.20 -22.97 -29.51
N LYS A 280 -25.23 -22.99 -28.17
CA LYS A 280 -24.03 -23.15 -27.32
C LYS A 280 -24.00 -24.43 -26.49
N GLY A 281 -25.08 -25.22 -26.51
CA GLY A 281 -25.25 -26.39 -25.63
C GLY A 281 -25.68 -26.01 -24.21
N VAL A 282 -26.04 -27.02 -23.43
CA VAL A 282 -26.49 -26.88 -22.03
C VAL A 282 -25.28 -26.70 -21.12
N ASP A 283 -25.25 -25.61 -20.35
CA ASP A 283 -24.27 -25.42 -19.28
C ASP A 283 -24.63 -26.28 -18.04
N PRO A 284 -23.87 -27.35 -17.72
CA PRO A 284 -24.15 -28.21 -16.56
C PRO A 284 -23.95 -27.47 -15.23
N THR A 285 -23.22 -26.36 -15.22
CA THR A 285 -22.93 -25.58 -13.99
C THR A 285 -24.14 -24.76 -13.52
N SER A 286 -25.19 -24.62 -14.33
CA SER A 286 -26.46 -24.02 -13.87
C SER A 286 -27.13 -24.81 -12.73
N ILE A 287 -26.78 -26.08 -12.54
CA ILE A 287 -27.28 -26.98 -11.48
C ILE A 287 -26.39 -26.95 -10.23
N ILE A 288 -25.09 -26.70 -10.40
CA ILE A 288 -24.15 -26.54 -9.29
C ILE A 288 -23.78 -25.07 -9.25
N LYS A 289 -24.57 -24.25 -8.55
CA LYS A 289 -24.06 -22.96 -8.08
C LYS A 289 -23.00 -23.26 -7.02
N PRO A 290 -21.68 -23.14 -7.28
CA PRO A 290 -20.78 -22.91 -6.17
C PRO A 290 -21.34 -21.68 -5.45
N HIS A 291 -21.52 -21.79 -4.14
CA HIS A 291 -21.91 -20.66 -3.32
C HIS A 291 -20.77 -19.64 -3.37
N SER A 292 -20.73 -18.84 -4.44
CA SER A 292 -20.02 -17.58 -4.46
C SER A 292 -20.74 -16.75 -3.41
N ARG A 293 -20.13 -16.73 -2.21
CA ARG A 293 -20.52 -15.81 -1.15
C ARG A 293 -20.54 -14.44 -1.81
N ARG A 294 -21.71 -13.79 -1.75
CA ARG A 294 -21.93 -12.44 -2.25
C ARG A 294 -20.68 -11.62 -1.99
N ASN A 295 -19.96 -11.23 -3.05
CA ASN A 295 -19.01 -10.14 -2.95
C ASN A 295 -19.80 -9.00 -2.32
N ILE A 296 -19.47 -8.64 -1.09
CA ILE A 296 -20.13 -7.54 -0.38
C ILE A 296 -19.89 -6.32 -1.27
N ILE A 297 -20.98 -5.83 -1.86
CA ILE A 297 -20.97 -4.65 -2.72
C ILE A 297 -20.88 -3.48 -1.75
N GLU A 298 -19.67 -3.15 -1.29
CA GLU A 298 -19.42 -1.80 -0.77
C GLU A 298 -19.45 -0.89 -2.01
N SER A 299 -20.57 -0.18 -2.20
CA SER A 299 -20.64 0.91 -3.18
C SER A 299 -19.67 2.00 -2.72
N ARG A 300 -18.70 2.34 -3.57
CA ARG A 300 -17.83 3.50 -3.35
C ARG A 300 -18.73 4.73 -3.18
N GLU A 301 -18.70 5.38 -2.02
CA GLU A 301 -19.37 6.67 -1.86
C GLU A 301 -18.85 7.63 -2.92
N ILE A 302 -19.75 8.37 -3.55
CA ILE A 302 -19.39 9.33 -4.60
C ILE A 302 -18.68 10.49 -3.90
N PRO A 303 -17.39 10.75 -4.19
CA PRO A 303 -16.67 11.85 -3.56
C PRO A 303 -17.32 13.20 -3.93
N PRO A 304 -17.19 14.23 -3.07
CA PRO A 304 -17.58 15.60 -3.40
C PRO A 304 -16.87 16.10 -4.66
N GLN A 305 -17.47 17.09 -5.33
CA GLN A 305 -16.90 17.63 -6.56
C GLN A 305 -15.63 18.44 -6.28
N PHE A 306 -14.55 18.14 -6.99
CA PHE A 306 -13.31 18.91 -6.89
C PHE A 306 -13.42 20.18 -7.75
N THR A 307 -13.88 21.27 -7.14
CA THR A 307 -14.11 22.55 -7.83
C THR A 307 -12.80 23.31 -8.06
N PRO A 308 -12.77 24.29 -8.99
CA PRO A 308 -11.60 25.16 -9.19
C PRO A 308 -11.18 25.94 -7.93
N GLU A 309 -12.13 26.23 -7.04
CA GLU A 309 -11.89 26.88 -5.75
C GLU A 309 -11.08 25.97 -4.82
N VAL A 310 -11.49 24.70 -4.67
CA VAL A 310 -10.75 23.70 -3.90
C VAL A 310 -9.35 23.48 -4.47
N GLN A 311 -9.24 23.42 -5.80
CA GLN A 311 -7.97 23.29 -6.49
C GLN A 311 -7.03 24.47 -6.20
N GLU A 312 -7.55 25.69 -6.21
CA GLU A 312 -6.76 26.90 -5.96
C GLU A 312 -6.30 26.98 -4.50
N ALA A 313 -7.17 26.66 -3.54
CA ALA A 313 -6.80 26.58 -2.13
C ALA A 313 -5.68 25.55 -1.88
N ALA A 314 -5.81 24.35 -2.46
CA ALA A 314 -4.78 23.31 -2.37
C ALA A 314 -3.45 23.78 -3.00
N ARG A 315 -3.50 24.44 -4.17
CA ARG A 315 -2.32 24.95 -4.87
C ARG A 315 -1.57 26.00 -4.02
N ARG A 316 -2.29 26.97 -3.44
CA ARG A 316 -1.68 28.01 -2.59
C ARG A 316 -0.94 27.40 -1.42
N LEU A 317 -1.58 26.47 -0.71
CA LEU A 317 -1.02 25.86 0.50
C LEU A 317 0.25 25.05 0.24
N ILE A 318 0.34 24.30 -0.87
CA ILE A 318 1.53 23.49 -1.19
C ILE A 318 2.80 24.34 -1.27
N GLY A 319 2.69 25.58 -1.76
CA GLY A 319 3.82 26.51 -1.88
C GLY A 319 4.32 27.08 -0.55
N THR A 320 3.57 26.89 0.54
CA THR A 320 3.83 27.58 1.82
C THR A 320 4.91 26.90 2.65
N ASP A 321 5.57 27.69 3.50
CA ASP A 321 6.44 27.16 4.54
C ASP A 321 5.66 26.30 5.54
N SER A 322 4.43 26.70 5.90
CA SER A 322 3.55 25.94 6.81
C SER A 322 3.39 24.49 6.35
N PHE A 323 3.11 24.27 5.07
CA PHE A 323 3.01 22.95 4.47
C PHE A 323 4.29 22.13 4.62
N LYS A 324 5.46 22.72 4.30
CA LYS A 324 6.76 22.07 4.47
C LYS A 324 7.02 21.62 5.91
N TYR A 325 6.61 22.43 6.86
CA TYR A 325 6.79 22.14 8.28
C TYR A 325 5.84 21.06 8.78
N VAL A 326 4.58 21.06 8.33
CA VAL A 326 3.61 20.01 8.67
C VAL A 326 4.17 18.63 8.28
N PHE A 327 4.59 18.46 7.03
CA PHE A 327 5.09 17.15 6.57
C PHE A 327 6.46 16.75 7.12
N SER A 328 7.29 17.71 7.57
CA SER A 328 8.60 17.40 8.17
C SER A 328 8.58 17.22 9.69
N ARG A 329 7.50 17.61 10.38
CA ARG A 329 7.43 17.59 11.85
C ARG A 329 6.34 16.70 12.44
N VAL A 330 5.32 16.35 11.66
CA VAL A 330 4.21 15.52 12.15
C VAL A 330 4.58 14.04 12.19
N LEU A 331 5.37 13.58 11.22
CA LEU A 331 5.78 12.18 11.15
C LEU A 331 6.98 11.93 12.08
N PRO A 332 6.90 10.98 13.02
CA PRO A 332 8.07 10.57 13.79
C PRO A 332 9.05 9.82 12.87
N ARG A 333 10.30 9.68 13.32
CA ARG A 333 11.35 8.98 12.55
C ARG A 333 11.02 7.50 12.25
N SER A 334 10.13 6.90 13.03
CA SER A 334 9.72 5.49 12.93
C SER A 334 8.28 5.32 13.40
N PHE A 335 7.53 4.46 12.73
CA PHE A 335 6.17 4.11 13.13
C PHE A 335 6.15 3.38 14.48
N SER A 336 5.19 3.73 15.33
CA SER A 336 4.82 2.97 16.52
C SER A 336 3.31 2.98 16.70
N ALA A 337 2.72 1.80 16.80
CA ALA A 337 1.31 1.62 17.14
C ALA A 337 1.00 1.99 18.60
N TYR A 338 2.04 2.12 19.44
CA TYR A 338 1.94 2.44 20.86
C TYR A 338 2.47 3.85 21.18
N ASP A 339 2.65 4.70 20.16
CA ASP A 339 3.05 6.09 20.37
C ASP A 339 1.95 6.82 21.16
N ALA A 340 2.28 7.28 22.37
CA ALA A 340 1.36 8.06 23.19
C ALA A 340 1.04 9.44 22.61
N THR A 341 1.83 9.92 21.63
CA THR A 341 1.74 11.27 21.08
C THR A 341 0.93 11.38 19.78
N ILE A 342 0.64 10.26 19.10
CA ILE A 342 -0.16 10.25 17.86
C ILE A 342 -0.91 8.93 17.71
N SER A 343 -2.24 9.00 17.56
CA SER A 343 -3.09 7.81 17.44
C SER A 343 -2.88 7.08 16.11
N ILE A 344 -3.17 5.76 16.05
CA ILE A 344 -3.10 4.98 14.80
C ILE A 344 -4.00 5.61 13.71
N THR A 345 -5.16 6.13 14.10
CA THR A 345 -6.09 6.81 13.19
C THR A 345 -5.42 8.04 12.56
N GLU A 346 -4.80 8.91 13.35
CA GLU A 346 -4.09 10.09 12.85
C GLU A 346 -2.89 9.69 11.97
N GLN A 347 -2.17 8.63 12.33
CA GLN A 347 -1.08 8.09 11.51
C GLN A 347 -1.58 7.62 10.13
N ILE A 348 -2.75 6.99 10.04
CA ILE A 348 -3.38 6.61 8.76
C ILE A 348 -3.89 7.84 8.01
N GLN A 349 -4.41 8.86 8.69
CA GLN A 349 -4.81 10.12 8.07
C GLN A 349 -3.61 10.78 7.35
N MET A 350 -2.40 10.67 7.91
CA MET A 350 -1.19 11.14 7.25
C MET A 350 -0.83 10.38 5.96
N VAL A 351 -1.15 9.08 5.89
CA VAL A 351 -0.99 8.27 4.65
C VAL A 351 -1.91 8.81 3.56
N ASP A 352 -3.19 9.00 3.87
CA ASP A 352 -4.17 9.53 2.92
C ASP A 352 -3.88 10.98 2.52
N LEU A 353 -3.39 11.80 3.46
CA LEU A 353 -3.01 13.19 3.20
C LEU A 353 -1.80 13.27 2.28
N THR A 354 -0.75 12.47 2.54
CA THR A 354 0.41 12.39 1.64
C THR A 354 -0.01 11.92 0.25
N ARG A 355 -0.88 10.90 0.19
CA ARG A 355 -1.45 10.40 -1.07
C ARG A 355 -2.19 11.51 -1.82
N PHE A 356 -3.03 12.29 -1.13
CA PHE A 356 -3.76 13.41 -1.74
C PHE A 356 -2.82 14.36 -2.47
N TYR A 357 -1.75 14.82 -1.82
CA TYR A 357 -0.85 15.80 -2.42
C TYR A 357 0.00 15.21 -3.55
N LEU A 358 0.38 13.94 -3.48
CA LEU A 358 1.03 13.26 -4.60
C LEU A 358 0.09 13.18 -5.81
N GLU A 359 -1.16 12.77 -5.60
CA GLU A 359 -2.18 12.72 -6.66
C GLU A 359 -2.47 14.11 -7.24
N PHE A 360 -2.56 15.14 -6.38
CA PHE A 360 -2.79 16.52 -6.76
C PHE A 360 -1.68 17.05 -7.67
N ILE A 361 -0.41 16.88 -7.29
CA ILE A 361 0.72 17.36 -8.10
C ILE A 361 0.79 16.62 -9.43
N LEU A 362 0.58 15.30 -9.42
CA LEU A 362 0.54 14.48 -10.62
C LEU A 362 -0.57 14.88 -11.58
N LYS A 363 -1.72 15.33 -11.07
CA LYS A 363 -2.89 15.64 -11.87
C LYS A 363 -2.94 17.08 -12.38
N TYR A 364 -2.68 18.05 -11.52
CA TYR A 364 -2.91 19.46 -11.82
C TYR A 364 -1.65 20.22 -12.23
N GLY A 365 -0.49 19.56 -12.20
CA GLY A 365 0.79 20.17 -12.50
C GLY A 365 1.23 21.17 -11.43
N GLY A 366 2.53 21.19 -11.14
CA GLY A 366 3.14 22.07 -10.15
C GLY A 366 4.66 21.91 -10.18
N GLN A 367 5.37 22.76 -9.45
CA GLN A 367 6.80 22.55 -9.23
C GLN A 367 6.96 21.25 -8.44
N PHE A 368 7.55 20.23 -9.08
CA PHE A 368 7.85 18.97 -8.43
C PHE A 368 8.82 19.25 -7.28
N SER A 369 8.36 19.02 -6.06
CA SER A 369 9.23 19.07 -4.88
C SER A 369 9.12 17.76 -4.13
N VAL A 370 10.21 16.99 -4.17
CA VAL A 370 10.38 15.72 -3.47
C VAL A 370 10.28 15.97 -1.97
N ARG A 371 10.84 17.07 -1.48
CA ARG A 371 10.72 17.48 -0.07
C ARG A 371 9.59 18.50 0.09
N PRO A 372 8.61 18.28 0.98
CA PRO A 372 8.64 17.35 2.12
C PRO A 372 7.90 16.02 1.88
N LEU A 373 7.27 15.83 0.72
CA LEU A 373 6.27 14.77 0.51
C LEU A 373 6.86 13.35 0.48
N VAL A 374 7.97 13.20 -0.24
CA VAL A 374 8.70 11.95 -0.43
C VAL A 374 10.11 12.18 0.09
N SER A 375 10.30 12.38 1.38
CA SER A 375 11.65 12.37 1.99
C SER A 375 12.05 10.94 2.35
N GLU A 376 13.36 10.68 2.49
CA GLU A 376 13.86 9.39 2.99
C GLU A 376 13.24 9.05 4.35
N GLU A 377 13.15 10.03 5.26
CA GLU A 377 12.53 9.88 6.58
C GLU A 377 11.06 9.47 6.48
N ASN A 378 10.30 10.09 5.58
CA ASN A 378 8.88 9.81 5.40
C ASN A 378 8.66 8.43 4.77
N ILE A 379 9.44 8.08 3.75
CA ILE A 379 9.35 6.75 3.12
C ILE A 379 9.73 5.65 4.12
N LYS A 380 10.78 5.85 4.91
CA LYS A 380 11.16 4.93 5.99
C LYS A 380 10.05 4.79 7.03
N TYR A 381 9.43 5.90 7.44
CA TYR A 381 8.27 5.87 8.33
C TYR A 381 7.13 5.02 7.74
N PHE A 382 6.74 5.24 6.48
CA PHE A 382 5.69 4.46 5.83
C PHE A 382 6.06 2.99 5.63
N LEU A 383 7.34 2.66 5.38
CA LEU A 383 7.83 1.29 5.31
C LEU A 383 7.76 0.59 6.67
N THR A 384 8.12 1.27 7.77
CA THR A 384 7.95 0.70 9.12
C THR A 384 6.48 0.45 9.46
N MET A 385 5.59 1.34 9.04
CA MET A 385 4.13 1.14 9.16
C MET A 385 3.66 -0.04 8.31
N ALA A 386 4.16 -0.17 7.09
CA ALA A 386 3.85 -1.27 6.17
C ALA A 386 4.24 -2.62 6.80
N ASN A 387 5.47 -2.74 7.31
CA ASN A 387 5.97 -3.95 7.96
C ASN A 387 5.14 -4.32 9.18
N PHE A 388 4.80 -3.35 10.03
CA PHE A 388 3.92 -3.59 11.17
C PHE A 388 2.57 -4.19 10.76
N TYR A 389 1.89 -3.62 9.76
CA TYR A 389 0.62 -4.15 9.30
C TYR A 389 0.75 -5.49 8.55
N MET A 390 1.90 -5.75 7.93
CA MET A 390 2.20 -7.06 7.34
C MET A 390 2.37 -8.13 8.41
N ASP A 391 2.94 -7.81 9.57
CA ASP A 391 3.21 -8.78 10.64
C ASP A 391 2.07 -8.88 11.66
N ALA A 392 1.17 -7.89 11.69
CA ALA A 392 0.02 -7.86 12.58
C ALA A 392 -0.84 -9.13 12.41
N ARG A 393 -1.04 -9.83 13.53
CA ARG A 393 -1.90 -11.03 13.62
C ARG A 393 -3.37 -10.70 13.93
N VAL A 394 -3.66 -9.43 14.23
CA VAL A 394 -5.00 -8.95 14.62
C VAL A 394 -5.75 -8.46 13.38
N ALA A 395 -7.05 -8.75 13.30
CA ALA A 395 -7.89 -8.33 12.17
C ALA A 395 -8.13 -6.81 12.11
N ASN A 396 -8.18 -6.15 13.28
CA ASN A 396 -8.43 -4.72 13.42
C ASN A 396 -7.44 -4.10 14.43
N LEU A 397 -7.02 -2.86 14.18
CA LEU A 397 -6.26 -2.01 15.09
C LEU A 397 -7.00 -0.68 15.21
N ASP A 398 -7.39 -0.29 16.43
CA ASP A 398 -8.24 0.88 16.69
C ASP A 398 -9.43 0.96 15.69
N ALA A 399 -10.29 -0.08 15.69
CA ALA A 399 -11.41 -0.32 14.76
C ALA A 399 -11.12 -0.17 13.26
N THR A 400 -9.88 0.10 12.86
CA THR A 400 -9.48 0.13 11.46
C THR A 400 -9.20 -1.31 11.02
N PRO A 401 -9.92 -1.82 10.00
CA PRO A 401 -9.60 -3.12 9.44
C PRO A 401 -8.21 -3.13 8.83
N LEU A 402 -7.40 -4.13 9.18
CA LEU A 402 -6.00 -4.25 8.74
C LEU A 402 -5.88 -4.14 7.20
N ASN A 403 -6.79 -4.80 6.48
CA ASN A 403 -6.81 -4.77 5.02
C ASN A 403 -7.08 -3.36 4.46
N LYS A 404 -7.89 -2.54 5.14
CA LYS A 404 -8.13 -1.14 4.73
C LYS A 404 -6.89 -0.29 4.96
N ALA A 405 -6.19 -0.46 6.09
CA ALA A 405 -4.92 0.22 6.35
C ALA A 405 -3.81 -0.18 5.35
N LEU A 406 -3.64 -1.48 5.11
CA LEU A 406 -2.70 -2.00 4.10
C LEU A 406 -2.99 -1.45 2.71
N ASN A 407 -4.26 -1.38 2.31
CA ASN A 407 -4.65 -0.82 1.01
C ASN A 407 -4.27 0.66 0.87
N LYS A 408 -4.44 1.47 1.94
CA LYS A 408 -4.05 2.88 1.93
C LYS A 408 -2.54 3.06 1.75
N VAL A 409 -1.73 2.28 2.46
CA VAL A 409 -0.27 2.30 2.33
C VAL A 409 0.17 1.81 0.94
N CYS A 410 -0.50 0.78 0.41
CA CYS A 410 -0.28 0.27 -0.94
C CYS A 410 -0.54 1.35 -2.01
N LEU A 411 -1.65 2.08 -1.90
CA LEU A 411 -1.94 3.21 -2.78
C LEU A 411 -0.90 4.32 -2.67
N LEU A 412 -0.51 4.68 -1.45
CA LEU A 412 0.53 5.70 -1.21
C LEU A 412 1.81 5.36 -1.96
N PHE A 413 2.33 4.13 -1.83
CA PHE A 413 3.54 3.72 -2.55
C PHE A 413 3.37 3.71 -4.06
N GLY A 414 2.21 3.33 -4.57
CA GLY A 414 1.90 3.42 -6.00
C GLY A 414 1.96 4.86 -6.53
N TYR A 415 1.37 5.81 -5.80
CA TYR A 415 1.43 7.23 -6.14
C TYR A 415 2.83 7.81 -5.97
N ALA A 416 3.57 7.41 -4.93
CA ALA A 416 4.96 7.82 -4.73
C ALA A 416 5.85 7.35 -5.89
N ALA A 417 5.68 6.10 -6.37
CA ALA A 417 6.42 5.60 -7.52
C ALA A 417 6.13 6.40 -8.80
N LYS A 418 4.85 6.70 -9.07
CA LYS A 418 4.44 7.54 -10.21
C LYS A 418 4.98 8.97 -10.10
N PHE A 419 4.95 9.54 -8.90
CA PHE A 419 5.51 10.86 -8.62
C PHE A 419 7.02 10.90 -8.85
N LEU A 420 7.77 9.92 -8.36
CA LEU A 420 9.22 9.82 -8.57
C LEU A 420 9.59 9.66 -10.04
N VAL A 421 8.82 8.87 -10.82
CA VAL A 421 8.96 8.81 -12.28
C VAL A 421 8.84 10.20 -12.89
N ASP A 422 7.78 10.94 -12.55
CA ASP A 422 7.54 12.26 -13.11
C ASP A 422 8.61 13.28 -12.69
N VAL A 423 9.11 13.23 -11.45
CA VAL A 423 10.23 14.08 -11.02
C VAL A 423 11.49 13.80 -11.85
N ILE A 424 11.87 12.52 -11.98
CA ILE A 424 13.09 12.14 -12.71
C ILE A 424 13.00 12.51 -14.19
N MET A 425 11.84 12.33 -14.80
CA MET A 425 11.65 12.51 -16.25
C MET A 425 11.28 13.93 -16.66
N LYS A 426 10.61 14.70 -15.79
CA LYS A 426 9.98 15.98 -16.15
C LYS A 426 10.45 17.17 -15.33
N SER A 427 11.11 16.97 -14.17
CA SER A 427 11.60 18.10 -13.37
C SER A 427 12.72 18.85 -14.09
N LEU A 428 12.76 20.18 -13.92
CA LEU A 428 13.86 21.03 -14.37
C LEU A 428 14.90 21.26 -13.26
N ASP A 429 14.58 20.90 -12.02
CA ASP A 429 15.44 21.12 -10.86
C ASP A 429 16.33 19.89 -10.61
N GLY A 430 17.64 20.06 -10.82
CA GLY A 430 18.63 19.00 -10.65
C GLY A 430 18.76 18.48 -9.21
N GLU A 431 18.47 19.31 -8.20
CA GLU A 431 18.51 18.87 -6.79
C GLU A 431 17.31 17.96 -6.49
N GLU A 432 16.14 18.27 -7.04
CA GLU A 432 14.94 17.44 -6.90
C GLU A 432 15.11 16.10 -7.64
N ILE A 433 15.72 16.10 -8.83
CA ILE A 433 16.07 14.86 -9.55
C ILE A 433 17.05 14.02 -8.73
N LYS A 434 18.09 14.64 -8.14
CA LYS A 434 19.08 13.95 -7.31
C LYS A 434 18.44 13.36 -6.05
N ALA A 435 17.56 14.11 -5.39
CA ALA A 435 16.81 13.64 -4.23
C ALA A 435 15.91 12.44 -4.60
N ALA A 436 15.16 12.54 -5.71
CA ALA A 436 14.34 11.44 -6.20
C ALA A 436 15.19 10.19 -6.49
N LYS A 437 16.32 10.34 -7.18
CA LYS A 437 17.23 9.22 -7.48
C LYS A 437 17.76 8.55 -6.22
N SER A 438 18.14 9.33 -5.20
CA SER A 438 18.60 8.80 -3.91
C SER A 438 17.54 7.91 -3.25
N ILE A 439 16.30 8.38 -3.20
CA ILE A 439 15.19 7.66 -2.57
C ILE A 439 14.88 6.36 -3.31
N VAL A 440 14.89 6.40 -4.65
CA VAL A 440 14.67 5.20 -5.47
C VAL A 440 15.77 4.18 -5.19
N THR A 441 17.04 4.60 -5.16
CA THR A 441 18.17 3.72 -4.82
C THR A 441 18.01 3.08 -3.44
N GLU A 442 17.54 3.82 -2.44
CA GLU A 442 17.47 3.35 -1.06
C GLU A 442 16.22 2.54 -0.72
N SER A 443 15.06 2.88 -1.28
CA SER A 443 13.76 2.38 -0.79
C SER A 443 12.96 1.54 -1.78
N ALA A 444 13.33 1.51 -3.07
CA ALA A 444 12.50 0.84 -4.08
C ALA A 444 12.38 -0.67 -3.86
N THR A 445 13.44 -1.32 -3.38
CA THR A 445 13.46 -2.76 -3.06
C THR A 445 12.49 -3.11 -1.93
N ASP A 446 12.43 -2.29 -0.88
CA ASP A 446 11.53 -2.55 0.25
C ASP A 446 10.06 -2.35 -0.16
N ILE A 447 9.79 -1.35 -0.99
CA ILE A 447 8.47 -1.13 -1.58
C ILE A 447 8.08 -2.32 -2.49
N GLU A 448 9.02 -2.83 -3.29
CA GLU A 448 8.83 -4.03 -4.11
C GLU A 448 8.42 -5.24 -3.24
N ASP A 449 9.17 -5.51 -2.17
CA ASP A 449 8.94 -6.61 -1.25
C ASP A 449 7.56 -6.54 -0.59
N PHE A 450 7.17 -5.34 -0.17
CA PHE A 450 5.86 -5.07 0.38
C PHE A 450 4.75 -5.35 -0.65
N LEU A 451 4.80 -4.72 -1.83
CA LEU A 451 3.73 -4.84 -2.84
C LEU A 451 3.56 -6.29 -3.34
N ILE A 452 4.65 -6.99 -3.62
CA ILE A 452 4.60 -8.40 -4.04
C ILE A 452 3.97 -9.24 -2.92
N THR A 453 4.31 -9.00 -1.66
CA THR A 453 3.78 -9.78 -0.52
C THR A 453 2.32 -9.48 -0.24
N VAL A 454 1.89 -8.22 -0.39
CA VAL A 454 0.47 -7.84 -0.31
C VAL A 454 -0.35 -8.60 -1.36
N LEU A 455 0.07 -8.57 -2.63
CA LEU A 455 -0.64 -9.23 -3.74
C LEU A 455 -0.65 -10.76 -3.66
N SER A 456 0.42 -11.37 -3.14
CA SER A 456 0.58 -12.84 -3.15
C SER A 456 0.10 -13.54 -1.87
N LYS A 457 0.17 -12.89 -0.70
CA LYS A 457 -0.09 -13.55 0.59
C LYS A 457 -1.23 -12.94 1.40
N LYS A 458 -1.40 -11.62 1.35
CA LYS A 458 -2.36 -10.91 2.24
C LYS A 458 -3.70 -10.66 1.57
N LEU A 459 -3.70 -10.20 0.32
CA LEU A 459 -4.90 -10.07 -0.47
C LEU A 459 -5.23 -11.42 -1.10
N LYS A 460 -6.33 -12.02 -0.67
CA LYS A 460 -6.86 -13.26 -1.24
C LYS A 460 -7.97 -12.94 -2.23
N SER A 461 -8.41 -13.91 -3.01
CA SER A 461 -9.58 -13.79 -3.91
C SER A 461 -10.88 -13.33 -3.21
N ASN A 462 -10.95 -13.40 -1.88
CA ASN A 462 -12.06 -12.91 -1.08
C ASN A 462 -11.95 -11.41 -0.68
N SER A 463 -10.84 -10.74 -0.98
CA SER A 463 -10.70 -9.30 -0.74
C SER A 463 -11.64 -8.51 -1.65
N PRO A 464 -12.11 -7.33 -1.23
CA PRO A 464 -12.88 -6.45 -2.11
C PRO A 464 -12.12 -6.16 -3.41
N VAL A 465 -12.82 -6.22 -4.55
CA VAL A 465 -12.22 -6.06 -5.89
C VAL A 465 -11.41 -4.77 -5.99
N TYR A 466 -11.88 -3.68 -5.38
CA TYR A 466 -11.17 -2.40 -5.42
C TYR A 466 -9.78 -2.45 -4.76
N MET A 467 -9.59 -3.24 -3.69
CA MET A 467 -8.27 -3.38 -3.07
C MET A 467 -7.30 -4.15 -3.98
N LEU A 468 -7.82 -5.10 -4.76
CA LEU A 468 -7.03 -5.83 -5.75
C LEU A 468 -6.64 -4.90 -6.91
N GLN A 469 -7.58 -4.09 -7.39
CA GLN A 469 -7.35 -3.06 -8.42
C GLN A 469 -6.24 -2.09 -7.98
N ASP A 470 -6.36 -1.52 -6.78
CA ASP A 470 -5.41 -0.58 -6.20
C ASP A 470 -3.99 -1.18 -6.13
N ALA A 471 -3.86 -2.41 -5.63
CA ALA A 471 -2.57 -3.08 -5.52
C ALA A 471 -1.93 -3.42 -6.88
N ILE A 472 -2.75 -3.80 -7.87
CA ILE A 472 -2.28 -4.04 -9.25
C ILE A 472 -1.73 -2.76 -9.87
N ILE A 473 -2.45 -1.64 -9.73
CA ILE A 473 -2.00 -0.34 -10.24
C ILE A 473 -0.70 0.10 -9.56
N SER A 474 -0.61 -0.05 -8.22
CA SER A 474 0.60 0.31 -7.47
C SER A 474 1.82 -0.47 -7.95
N LEU A 475 1.68 -1.77 -8.23
CA LEU A 475 2.76 -2.58 -8.77
C LEU A 475 3.14 -2.18 -10.21
N GLU A 476 2.17 -1.83 -11.06
CA GLU A 476 2.47 -1.34 -12.42
C GLU A 476 3.22 0.00 -12.40
N ARG A 477 2.87 0.90 -11.47
CA ARG A 477 3.58 2.17 -11.27
C ARG A 477 5.00 1.95 -10.76
N LEU A 478 5.22 0.98 -9.88
CA LEU A 478 6.58 0.58 -9.47
C LEU A 478 7.39 -0.01 -10.65
N LEU A 479 6.76 -0.81 -11.51
CA LEU A 479 7.42 -1.33 -12.71
C LEU A 479 7.81 -0.23 -13.70
N GLN A 480 7.01 0.83 -13.81
CA GLN A 480 7.38 2.02 -14.59
C GLN A 480 8.59 2.74 -13.98
N LEU A 481 8.64 2.85 -12.65
CA LEU A 481 9.79 3.39 -11.94
C LEU A 481 11.07 2.58 -12.20
N TYR A 482 10.99 1.25 -12.17
CA TYR A 482 12.14 0.38 -12.46
C TYR A 482 12.65 0.58 -13.89
N LYS A 483 11.76 0.72 -14.88
CA LYS A 483 12.16 1.00 -16.26
C LYS A 483 12.87 2.34 -16.41
N VAL A 484 12.37 3.38 -15.75
CA VAL A 484 13.03 4.69 -15.74
C VAL A 484 14.39 4.61 -15.06
N ALA A 485 14.47 3.91 -13.92
CA ALA A 485 15.72 3.70 -13.20
C ALA A 485 16.75 2.92 -14.04
N GLU A 486 16.31 1.93 -14.80
CA GLU A 486 17.15 1.18 -15.75
C GLU A 486 17.65 2.08 -16.88
N THR A 487 16.78 2.89 -17.50
CA THR A 487 17.19 3.85 -18.55
C THR A 487 18.17 4.90 -18.03
N GLU A 488 18.01 5.31 -16.77
CA GLU A 488 18.87 6.28 -16.08
C GLU A 488 20.12 5.62 -15.45
N LYS A 489 20.33 4.32 -15.65
CA LYS A 489 21.47 3.53 -15.14
C LYS A 489 21.66 3.66 -13.63
N MET A 490 20.56 3.69 -12.90
CA MET A 490 20.56 3.76 -11.45
C MET A 490 20.92 2.41 -10.83
N VAL A 491 21.41 2.46 -9.59
CA VAL A 491 21.67 1.27 -8.77
C VAL A 491 20.65 1.20 -7.65
N ARG A 492 20.25 -0.03 -7.29
CA ARG A 492 19.43 -0.29 -6.12
C ARG A 492 20.29 -0.80 -4.98
N LYS A 493 19.99 -0.35 -3.77
CA LYS A 493 20.59 -0.85 -2.54
C LYS A 493 19.80 -2.08 -2.09
N ARG A 494 20.53 -3.14 -1.71
CA ARG A 494 19.99 -4.32 -1.04
C ARG A 494 20.72 -4.51 0.28
N THR A 495 19.98 -4.55 1.37
CA THR A 495 20.51 -4.90 2.69
C THR A 495 20.14 -6.33 3.01
N TYR A 496 21.15 -7.18 3.23
CA TYR A 496 20.95 -8.52 3.78
C TYR A 496 21.10 -8.45 5.30
N GLY A 497 20.09 -8.90 6.03
CA GLY A 497 20.12 -9.10 7.48
C GLY A 497 19.65 -10.51 7.77
N ASP A 498 20.54 -11.36 8.29
CA ASP A 498 20.21 -12.74 8.62
C ASP A 498 19.50 -12.75 9.98
N SER A 499 18.17 -12.67 9.99
CA SER A 499 17.38 -12.70 11.23
C SER A 499 17.37 -14.06 11.93
N THR A 500 18.26 -14.99 11.57
CA THR A 500 18.32 -16.35 12.11
C THR A 500 19.63 -16.75 12.75
N SER A 501 20.67 -15.90 12.80
CA SER A 501 21.88 -16.23 13.56
C SER A 501 21.65 -15.97 15.06
N THR A 502 21.66 -17.06 15.82
CA THR A 502 21.84 -17.02 17.27
C THR A 502 23.14 -16.30 17.59
N ALA A 503 23.06 -15.35 18.53
CA ALA A 503 24.12 -14.62 19.21
C ALA A 503 25.57 -15.09 18.97
N ASP A 504 26.43 -14.09 18.63
CA ASP A 504 27.89 -14.00 18.86
C ASP A 504 28.84 -13.87 17.66
N GLU A 505 28.36 -13.58 16.44
CA GLU A 505 29.24 -13.04 15.38
C GLU A 505 28.62 -11.79 14.77
N PHE A 506 29.42 -10.72 14.72
CA PHE A 506 29.08 -9.37 14.24
C PHE A 506 27.97 -9.35 13.18
N ASP A 507 26.90 -8.59 13.46
CA ASP A 507 25.86 -8.20 12.50
C ASP A 507 26.47 -7.35 11.36
N GLU A 508 27.26 -7.95 10.47
CA GLU A 508 27.68 -7.31 9.23
C GLU A 508 26.47 -7.26 8.29
N ILE A 509 25.75 -6.12 8.32
CA ILE A 509 24.75 -5.80 7.31
C ILE A 509 25.49 -5.67 5.98
N PHE A 510 25.45 -6.71 5.15
CA PHE A 510 25.97 -6.65 3.79
C PHE A 510 25.06 -5.76 2.95
N VAL A 511 25.63 -4.65 2.44
CA VAL A 511 24.97 -3.75 1.50
C VAL A 511 25.48 -4.07 0.11
N ASP A 512 24.61 -4.61 -0.74
CA ASP A 512 24.90 -4.85 -2.16
C ASP A 512 24.25 -3.75 -3.03
N TYR A 513 24.92 -3.41 -4.13
CA TYR A 513 24.42 -2.46 -5.12
C TYR A 513 24.24 -3.18 -6.45
N GLU A 514 22.98 -3.43 -6.81
CA GLU A 514 22.62 -4.10 -8.05
C GLU A 514 22.08 -3.10 -9.07
N ALA A 515 22.19 -3.39 -10.36
CA ALA A 515 21.48 -2.61 -11.37
C ALA A 515 19.96 -2.83 -11.26
N PHE A 516 19.18 -1.78 -11.55
CA PHE A 516 17.74 -1.97 -11.70
C PHE A 516 17.42 -2.84 -12.91
N ASP A 517 16.58 -3.86 -12.70
CA ASP A 517 16.05 -4.73 -13.74
C ASP A 517 14.53 -4.84 -13.52
N ALA A 518 13.73 -4.20 -14.38
CA ALA A 518 12.27 -4.31 -14.31
C ALA A 518 11.79 -5.77 -14.48
N GLU A 519 12.58 -6.60 -15.16
CA GLU A 519 12.30 -8.02 -15.36
C GLU A 519 12.49 -8.84 -14.08
N ALA A 520 13.30 -8.35 -13.14
CA ALA A 520 13.52 -9.00 -11.84
C ALA A 520 12.23 -9.08 -11.02
N ILE A 521 11.37 -8.05 -11.06
CA ILE A 521 10.06 -8.06 -10.41
C ILE A 521 9.20 -9.19 -10.99
N ILE A 522 9.15 -9.31 -12.31
CA ILE A 522 8.37 -10.37 -12.97
C ILE A 522 8.94 -11.75 -12.61
N LYS A 523 10.26 -11.92 -12.61
CA LYS A 523 10.92 -13.18 -12.18
C LYS A 523 10.58 -13.55 -10.73
N ARG A 524 10.42 -12.57 -9.84
CA ARG A 524 10.01 -12.84 -8.45
C ARG A 524 8.53 -13.18 -8.33
N LEU A 525 7.68 -12.58 -9.15
CA LEU A 525 6.26 -12.92 -9.22
C LEU A 525 6.05 -14.34 -9.77
N THR A 526 6.80 -14.76 -10.81
CA THR A 526 6.71 -16.11 -11.38
C THR A 526 7.19 -17.20 -10.42
N ARG A 527 7.93 -16.88 -9.35
CA ARG A 527 8.28 -17.84 -8.29
C ARG A 527 7.20 -18.02 -7.23
N ARG A 528 6.08 -17.28 -7.30
CA ARG A 528 4.99 -17.34 -6.32
C ARG A 528 3.75 -17.99 -6.93
N THR A 529 3.19 -18.97 -6.24
CA THR A 529 1.91 -19.59 -6.61
C THR A 529 0.75 -18.59 -6.47
N ASN A 530 -0.28 -18.71 -7.31
CA ASN A 530 -1.52 -17.91 -7.25
C ASN A 530 -1.34 -16.39 -7.44
N VAL A 531 -0.19 -15.94 -7.94
CA VAL A 531 0.09 -14.51 -8.16
C VAL A 531 -0.87 -13.84 -9.17
N LEU A 532 -1.47 -14.63 -10.06
CA LEU A 532 -2.42 -14.15 -11.07
C LEU A 532 -3.89 -14.20 -10.62
N ASP A 533 -4.22 -14.84 -9.48
CA ASP A 533 -5.60 -14.92 -8.98
C ASP A 533 -6.24 -13.52 -8.79
N PRO A 534 -5.53 -12.50 -8.24
CA PRO A 534 -6.05 -11.13 -8.17
C PRO A 534 -6.41 -10.54 -9.54
N TYR A 535 -5.56 -10.75 -10.55
CA TYR A 535 -5.76 -10.23 -11.90
C TYR A 535 -7.00 -10.83 -12.55
N PHE A 536 -7.17 -12.15 -12.45
CA PHE A 536 -8.34 -12.83 -13.00
C PHE A 536 -9.63 -12.51 -12.24
N THR A 537 -9.54 -12.22 -10.93
CA THR A 537 -10.68 -11.72 -10.14
C THR A 537 -11.14 -10.34 -10.63
N CYS A 538 -10.20 -9.44 -10.95
CA CYS A 538 -10.51 -8.14 -11.55
C CYS A 538 -11.08 -8.28 -12.97
N ILE A 539 -10.54 -9.18 -13.79
CA ILE A 539 -11.05 -9.47 -15.14
C ILE A 539 -12.49 -9.99 -15.11
N GLU A 540 -12.83 -10.88 -14.19
CA GLU A 540 -14.20 -11.35 -14.03
C GLU A 540 -15.18 -10.18 -13.73
N ASN A 541 -14.67 -9.13 -13.09
CA ASN A 541 -15.40 -7.92 -12.73
C ASN A 541 -15.02 -6.71 -13.61
N TRP A 542 -14.58 -6.92 -14.85
CA TRP A 542 -14.02 -5.87 -15.73
C TRP A 542 -14.87 -4.60 -15.87
N ARG A 543 -16.21 -4.72 -15.77
CA ARG A 543 -17.14 -3.57 -15.80
C ARG A 543 -16.96 -2.58 -14.65
N LYS A 544 -16.32 -3.01 -13.56
CA LYS A 544 -15.97 -2.19 -12.39
C LYS A 544 -14.56 -1.63 -12.48
N CYS A 545 -13.80 -1.99 -13.52
CA CYS A 545 -12.45 -1.51 -13.69
C CYS A 545 -12.44 -0.22 -14.52
N ASN A 546 -11.59 0.74 -14.15
CA ASN A 546 -11.30 1.89 -15.00
C ASN A 546 -10.29 1.53 -16.12
N GLN A 547 -10.02 2.47 -17.01
CA GLN A 547 -9.08 2.26 -18.13
C GLN A 547 -7.65 1.99 -17.65
N GLU A 548 -7.15 2.73 -16.63
CA GLU A 548 -5.80 2.52 -16.08
C GLU A 548 -5.63 1.09 -15.52
N GLU A 549 -6.66 0.59 -14.84
CA GLU A 549 -6.72 -0.76 -14.28
C GLU A 549 -6.71 -1.83 -15.37
N LEU A 550 -7.59 -1.70 -16.38
CA LEU A 550 -7.66 -2.65 -17.49
C LEU A 550 -6.36 -2.68 -18.29
N GLY A 551 -5.77 -1.51 -18.55
CA GLY A 551 -4.47 -1.41 -19.20
C GLY A 551 -3.34 -2.03 -18.39
N SER A 552 -3.34 -1.85 -17.06
CA SER A 552 -2.34 -2.44 -16.16
C SER A 552 -2.46 -3.97 -16.11
N ILE A 553 -3.69 -4.50 -16.08
CA ILE A 553 -3.95 -5.94 -16.14
C ILE A 553 -3.46 -6.52 -17.48
N ALA A 554 -3.79 -5.89 -18.60
CA ALA A 554 -3.39 -6.34 -19.93
C ALA A 554 -1.86 -6.39 -20.06
N LYS A 555 -1.16 -5.33 -19.65
CA LYS A 555 0.31 -5.25 -19.65
C LYS A 555 0.95 -6.35 -18.80
N MET A 556 0.42 -6.61 -17.60
CA MET A 556 0.97 -7.66 -16.74
C MET A 556 0.77 -9.04 -17.35
N LEU A 557 -0.45 -9.37 -17.80
CA LEU A 557 -0.72 -10.67 -18.44
C LEU A 557 0.14 -10.87 -19.68
N LYS A 558 0.33 -9.82 -20.48
CA LYS A 558 1.21 -9.86 -21.66
C LYS A 558 2.65 -10.23 -21.28
N ARG A 559 3.20 -9.70 -20.18
CA ARG A 559 4.54 -10.07 -19.68
C ARG A 559 4.62 -11.55 -19.29
N PHE A 560 3.58 -12.08 -18.64
CA PHE A 560 3.52 -13.52 -18.31
C PHE A 560 3.38 -14.39 -19.56
N VAL A 561 2.58 -13.96 -20.54
CA VAL A 561 2.41 -14.66 -21.82
C VAL A 561 3.72 -14.82 -22.59
N PHE A 562 4.65 -13.87 -22.48
CA PHE A 562 5.91 -13.93 -23.22
C PHE A 562 7.00 -14.78 -22.55
N LYS A 563 6.83 -15.20 -21.30
CA LYS A 563 7.81 -16.03 -20.57
C LYS A 563 7.39 -17.49 -20.48
N ARG A 564 8.35 -18.40 -20.49
CA ARG A 564 8.10 -19.85 -20.34
C ARG A 564 7.53 -20.17 -18.96
N SER A 565 8.17 -19.74 -17.86
CA SER A 565 7.59 -19.84 -16.51
C SER A 565 6.28 -19.05 -16.37
N GLY A 566 6.17 -17.89 -17.01
CA GLY A 566 4.95 -17.09 -16.97
C GLY A 566 3.74 -17.79 -17.63
N LEU A 567 3.98 -18.60 -18.66
CA LEU A 567 2.93 -19.34 -19.35
C LEU A 567 2.35 -20.48 -18.52
N SER A 568 3.16 -21.19 -17.72
CA SER A 568 2.64 -22.27 -16.85
C SER A 568 1.65 -21.72 -15.82
N HIS A 569 1.91 -20.54 -15.25
CA HIS A 569 0.97 -19.85 -14.36
C HIS A 569 -0.39 -19.56 -15.00
N LEU A 570 -0.43 -19.31 -16.31
CA LEU A 570 -1.67 -18.98 -17.02
C LEU A 570 -2.52 -20.22 -17.33
N PHE A 571 -1.93 -21.41 -17.28
CA PHE A 571 -2.61 -22.68 -17.58
C PHE A 571 -3.32 -23.24 -16.36
N LYS A 572 -4.36 -22.52 -15.91
CA LYS A 572 -5.24 -22.94 -14.79
C LYS A 572 -6.68 -22.93 -15.27
N LEU A 573 -7.43 -24.01 -15.00
CA LEU A 573 -8.80 -24.17 -15.48
C LEU A 573 -9.72 -23.00 -15.09
N THR A 574 -9.57 -22.49 -13.86
CA THR A 574 -10.33 -21.34 -13.37
C THR A 574 -10.14 -20.09 -14.24
N TYR A 575 -8.92 -19.85 -14.74
CA TYR A 575 -8.64 -18.72 -15.61
C TYR A 575 -9.28 -18.90 -16.99
N PHE A 576 -9.25 -20.10 -17.56
CA PHE A 576 -9.93 -20.39 -18.83
C PHE A 576 -11.45 -20.25 -18.73
N ILE A 577 -12.05 -20.62 -17.58
CA ILE A 577 -13.48 -20.38 -17.32
C ILE A 577 -13.78 -18.87 -17.34
N ILE A 578 -12.95 -18.07 -16.66
CA ILE A 578 -13.11 -16.60 -16.64
C ILE A 578 -12.91 -16.01 -18.04
N ILE A 579 -11.86 -16.40 -18.77
CA ILE A 579 -11.59 -15.95 -20.14
C ILE A 579 -12.79 -16.26 -21.04
N ASN A 580 -13.33 -17.48 -21.00
CA ASN A 580 -14.48 -17.86 -21.81
C ASN A 580 -15.73 -17.04 -21.44
N LYS A 581 -15.98 -16.82 -20.14
CA LYS A 581 -17.08 -15.98 -19.67
C LYS A 581 -16.98 -14.54 -20.18
N VAL A 582 -15.79 -13.95 -20.15
CA VAL A 582 -15.56 -12.56 -20.60
C VAL A 582 -15.60 -12.46 -22.13
N LEU A 583 -14.96 -13.38 -22.86
CA LEU A 583 -14.95 -13.37 -24.32
C LEU A 583 -16.33 -13.67 -24.94
N THR A 584 -17.25 -14.30 -24.20
CA THR A 584 -18.63 -14.53 -24.65
C THR A 584 -19.57 -13.35 -24.34
N ASP A 585 -19.12 -12.37 -23.55
CA ASP A 585 -19.87 -11.13 -23.28
C ASP A 585 -19.88 -10.23 -24.53
N LYS A 586 -21.08 -9.93 -25.02
CA LYS A 586 -21.28 -9.10 -26.22
C LYS A 586 -20.81 -7.67 -26.01
N ASP A 587 -20.90 -7.14 -24.80
CA ASP A 587 -20.49 -5.76 -24.50
C ASP A 587 -18.96 -5.67 -24.55
N PHE A 588 -18.27 -6.66 -23.98
CA PHE A 588 -16.80 -6.76 -24.02
C PHE A 588 -16.30 -6.90 -25.47
N GLN A 589 -16.95 -7.74 -26.29
CA GLN A 589 -16.59 -7.96 -27.69
C GLN A 589 -16.85 -6.75 -28.60
N LYS A 590 -17.81 -5.90 -28.26
CA LYS A 590 -18.14 -4.71 -29.06
C LYS A 590 -17.41 -3.45 -28.59
N SER A 591 -16.78 -3.48 -27.42
CA SER A 591 -16.04 -2.32 -26.94
C SER A 591 -14.88 -2.00 -27.88
N GLU A 592 -14.77 -0.70 -28.22
CA GLU A 592 -13.69 -0.11 -29.02
C GLU A 592 -12.63 0.56 -28.12
N GLU A 593 -12.74 0.42 -26.80
CA GLU A 593 -11.74 0.96 -25.87
C GLU A 593 -10.40 0.22 -26.06
N PRO A 594 -9.28 0.96 -26.21
CA PRO A 594 -7.99 0.36 -26.58
C PRO A 594 -7.49 -0.65 -25.54
N GLU A 595 -7.74 -0.41 -24.25
CA GLU A 595 -7.35 -1.31 -23.17
C GLU A 595 -8.15 -2.63 -23.21
N ILE A 596 -9.41 -2.57 -23.63
CA ILE A 596 -10.25 -3.77 -23.79
C ILE A 596 -9.84 -4.55 -25.04
N ILE A 597 -9.47 -3.86 -26.12
CA ILE A 597 -8.91 -4.49 -27.33
C ILE A 597 -7.61 -5.22 -26.96
N GLU A 598 -6.67 -4.56 -26.29
CA GLU A 598 -5.41 -5.17 -25.87
C GLU A 598 -5.65 -6.37 -24.95
N LEU A 599 -6.55 -6.25 -23.97
CA LEU A 599 -6.88 -7.35 -23.07
C LEU A 599 -7.46 -8.55 -23.84
N ARG A 600 -8.31 -8.31 -24.84
CA ARG A 600 -8.88 -9.36 -25.69
C ARG A 600 -7.81 -10.08 -26.52
N GLU A 601 -6.88 -9.34 -27.10
CA GLU A 601 -5.75 -9.90 -27.84
C GLU A 601 -4.87 -10.77 -26.94
N VAL A 602 -4.58 -10.31 -25.73
CA VAL A 602 -3.83 -11.07 -24.73
C VAL A 602 -4.56 -12.36 -24.34
N MET A 603 -5.88 -12.30 -24.12
CA MET A 603 -6.70 -13.50 -23.84
C MET A 603 -6.67 -14.52 -24.98
N HIS A 604 -6.81 -14.07 -26.23
CA HIS A 604 -6.68 -14.95 -27.40
C HIS A 604 -5.27 -15.54 -27.51
N SER A 605 -4.23 -14.75 -27.21
CA SER A 605 -2.84 -15.22 -27.18
C SER A 605 -2.63 -16.33 -26.15
N ILE A 606 -3.21 -16.19 -24.93
CA ILE A 606 -3.17 -17.23 -23.89
C ILE A 606 -3.78 -18.54 -24.41
N ILE A 607 -4.98 -18.48 -25.01
CA ILE A 607 -5.66 -19.66 -25.55
C ILE A 607 -4.84 -20.31 -26.66
N ASN A 608 -4.34 -19.51 -27.60
CA ASN A 608 -3.56 -20.02 -28.74
C ASN A 608 -2.27 -20.70 -28.29
N LYS A 609 -1.54 -20.11 -27.34
CA LYS A 609 -0.33 -20.71 -26.77
C LYS A 609 -0.61 -21.97 -25.98
N PHE A 610 -1.71 -22.02 -25.23
CA PHE A 610 -2.13 -23.25 -24.56
C PHE A 610 -2.41 -24.38 -25.57
N LEU A 611 -3.22 -24.11 -26.60
CA LEU A 611 -3.54 -25.10 -27.63
C LEU A 611 -2.29 -25.55 -28.40
N TYR A 612 -1.36 -24.64 -28.64
CA TYR A 612 -0.07 -24.97 -29.24
C TYR A 612 0.75 -25.91 -28.35
N ASN A 613 0.85 -25.61 -27.04
CA ASN A 613 1.59 -26.45 -26.10
C ASN A 613 0.93 -27.83 -25.90
N VAL A 614 -0.40 -27.90 -25.83
CA VAL A 614 -1.14 -29.18 -25.78
C VAL A 614 -0.89 -30.05 -27.01
N LYS A 615 -0.78 -29.44 -28.20
CA LYS A 615 -0.45 -30.17 -29.43
C LYS A 615 0.96 -30.75 -29.39
N ARG A 616 1.92 -30.03 -28.81
CA ARG A 616 3.32 -30.47 -28.66
C ARG A 616 3.48 -31.50 -27.55
N GLN A 617 2.86 -31.26 -26.40
CA GLN A 617 2.98 -32.07 -25.20
C GLN A 617 1.61 -32.30 -24.58
N LYS A 618 1.08 -33.52 -24.75
CA LYS A 618 -0.28 -33.86 -24.28
C LYS A 618 -0.43 -33.78 -22.75
N SER A 619 0.66 -33.92 -21.98
CA SER A 619 0.64 -33.77 -20.52
C SER A 619 0.30 -32.34 -20.06
N THR A 620 0.41 -31.32 -20.93
CA THR A 620 -0.06 -29.96 -20.63
C THR A 620 -1.57 -29.90 -20.34
N LEU A 621 -2.35 -30.89 -20.78
CA LEU A 621 -3.76 -31.02 -20.39
C LEU A 621 -3.95 -31.37 -18.91
N LEU A 622 -2.95 -31.94 -18.24
CA LEU A 622 -2.99 -32.19 -16.80
C LEU A 622 -2.63 -30.93 -16.01
N LEU A 623 -1.71 -30.11 -16.52
CA LEU A 623 -1.34 -28.81 -15.92
C LEU A 623 -2.55 -27.89 -15.73
N ILE A 624 -3.53 -27.91 -16.65
CA ILE A 624 -4.73 -27.08 -16.51
C ILE A 624 -5.59 -27.47 -15.29
N LEU A 625 -5.53 -28.73 -14.85
CA LEU A 625 -6.32 -29.27 -13.74
C LEU A 625 -5.63 -29.07 -12.39
N VAL A 626 -4.31 -29.25 -12.34
CA VAL A 626 -3.52 -29.24 -11.10
C VAL A 626 -2.95 -27.84 -10.82
N GLY A 627 -2.70 -27.03 -11.85
CA GLY A 627 -1.89 -25.81 -11.76
C GLY A 627 -0.39 -26.15 -11.77
N PRO A 628 0.50 -25.13 -11.80
CA PRO A 628 1.94 -25.36 -11.68
C PRO A 628 2.30 -25.82 -10.27
N ASP A 629 3.06 -26.91 -10.16
CA ASP A 629 3.63 -27.37 -8.88
C ASP A 629 4.72 -26.39 -8.41
N SER A 630 4.89 -26.22 -7.09
CA SER A 630 5.88 -25.28 -6.54
C SER A 630 7.29 -25.56 -7.02
N ASP A 631 7.60 -26.83 -7.28
CA ASP A 631 8.93 -27.30 -7.67
C ASP A 631 9.20 -27.02 -9.16
N GLU A 632 8.19 -27.14 -10.04
CA GLU A 632 8.27 -26.77 -11.47
C GLU A 632 8.49 -25.26 -11.70
N LEU A 633 8.23 -24.42 -10.69
CA LEU A 633 8.41 -22.96 -10.75
C LEU A 633 9.86 -22.49 -10.51
N PHE A 634 10.74 -23.38 -10.01
CA PHE A 634 12.15 -23.06 -9.73
C PHE A 634 13.12 -23.51 -10.84
N ASP A 635 12.67 -24.32 -11.80
CA ASP A 635 13.53 -25.01 -12.76
C ASP A 635 13.89 -24.19 -14.03
N GLU A 636 13.65 -22.87 -14.08
CA GLU A 636 14.10 -22.05 -15.23
C GLU A 636 15.63 -21.96 -15.36
N VAL A 637 16.37 -22.07 -14.25
CA VAL A 637 17.85 -22.05 -14.27
C VAL A 637 18.41 -23.39 -14.74
N ASP A 638 17.75 -24.49 -14.38
CA ASP A 638 18.15 -25.84 -14.78
C ASP A 638 17.71 -26.14 -16.24
N ASP A 639 16.54 -25.65 -16.69
CA ASP A 639 16.09 -25.75 -18.08
C ASP A 639 16.95 -24.90 -19.05
N MET A 640 17.39 -23.70 -18.67
CA MET A 640 18.32 -22.92 -19.49
C MET A 640 19.72 -23.57 -19.55
N ALA A 641 20.16 -24.20 -18.45
CA ALA A 641 21.39 -24.97 -18.46
C ALA A 641 21.29 -26.20 -19.38
N LEU A 642 20.13 -26.84 -19.44
CA LEU A 642 19.85 -27.97 -20.34
C LEU A 642 19.75 -27.53 -21.82
N ASP A 643 19.07 -26.41 -22.12
CA ASP A 643 18.99 -25.86 -23.49
C ASP A 643 20.39 -25.38 -23.97
N ASP A 644 21.20 -24.79 -23.08
CA ASP A 644 22.60 -24.42 -23.37
C ASP A 644 23.49 -25.65 -23.56
N ASP A 645 23.34 -26.69 -22.73
CA ASP A 645 24.11 -27.93 -22.84
C ASP A 645 23.74 -28.69 -24.13
N GLU A 646 22.47 -28.72 -24.54
CA GLU A 646 22.05 -29.24 -25.86
C GLU A 646 22.63 -28.40 -27.01
N MET A 647 22.71 -27.08 -26.88
CA MET A 647 23.32 -26.21 -27.89
C MET A 647 24.84 -26.41 -27.96
N PHE A 648 25.53 -26.56 -26.82
CA PHE A 648 26.96 -26.82 -26.77
C PHE A 648 27.31 -28.24 -27.26
N ASP A 649 26.44 -29.22 -27.01
CA ASP A 649 26.53 -30.56 -27.59
C ASP A 649 26.35 -30.52 -29.11
N ALA A 650 25.37 -29.77 -29.61
CA ALA A 650 25.14 -29.59 -31.04
C ALA A 650 26.28 -28.84 -31.75
N LEU A 651 27.00 -27.96 -31.04
CA LEU A 651 28.17 -27.23 -31.53
C LEU A 651 29.50 -27.99 -31.30
N GLY A 652 29.47 -29.15 -30.64
CA GLY A 652 30.67 -29.96 -30.35
C GLY A 652 31.67 -29.29 -29.41
N VAL A 653 31.21 -28.38 -28.54
CA VAL A 653 32.07 -27.63 -27.62
C VAL A 653 32.45 -28.51 -26.43
N SER A 654 33.76 -28.62 -26.13
CA SER A 654 34.26 -29.46 -25.03
C SER A 654 33.87 -28.91 -23.66
N GLN A 655 33.78 -29.80 -22.65
CA GLN A 655 33.35 -29.46 -21.30
C GLN A 655 34.22 -28.36 -20.66
N GLU A 656 35.53 -28.37 -20.90
CA GLU A 656 36.46 -27.35 -20.39
C GLU A 656 36.15 -25.95 -20.94
N VAL A 657 35.72 -25.84 -22.21
CA VAL A 657 35.34 -24.56 -22.83
C VAL A 657 33.99 -24.08 -22.30
N ARG A 658 33.05 -25.00 -22.02
CA ARG A 658 31.76 -24.68 -21.38
C ARG A 658 31.96 -24.09 -20.00
N ASP A 659 32.88 -24.67 -19.22
CA ASP A 659 33.17 -24.21 -17.86
C ASP A 659 33.85 -22.83 -17.88
N ILE A 660 34.73 -22.56 -18.85
CA ILE A 660 35.35 -21.23 -19.04
C ILE A 660 34.32 -20.18 -19.48
N MET A 661 33.37 -20.52 -20.37
CA MET A 661 32.32 -19.60 -20.81
C MET A 661 31.28 -19.31 -19.71
N ARG A 662 31.03 -20.27 -18.81
CA ARG A 662 30.15 -20.11 -17.64
C ARG A 662 30.79 -19.27 -16.51
N ASP A 663 32.12 -19.14 -16.48
CA ASP A 663 32.86 -18.36 -15.47
C ASP A 663 33.02 -16.85 -15.79
N VAL A 664 32.34 -16.33 -16.83
CA VAL A 664 32.28 -14.88 -17.09
C VAL A 664 31.37 -14.21 -16.03
N PRO A 665 31.84 -13.21 -15.26
CA PRO A 665 31.20 -12.79 -14.03
C PRO A 665 29.97 -11.93 -14.31
N SER A 666 28.78 -12.54 -14.24
CA SER A 666 27.52 -11.77 -14.15
C SER A 666 26.42 -12.40 -13.28
N GLN A 667 26.69 -13.48 -12.53
CA GLN A 667 25.72 -14.00 -11.55
C GLN A 667 26.39 -14.50 -10.25
N PRO A 668 25.83 -14.20 -9.06
CA PRO A 668 26.38 -14.68 -7.79
C PRO A 668 26.18 -16.19 -7.61
N LYS A 669 27.20 -16.84 -7.06
CA LYS A 669 27.32 -18.29 -6.88
C LYS A 669 26.34 -18.83 -5.83
N ILE A 670 25.15 -19.27 -6.25
CA ILE A 670 24.17 -20.03 -5.42
C ILE A 670 24.44 -21.56 -5.46
N ARG A 671 25.53 -22.02 -6.08
CA ARG A 671 25.82 -23.47 -6.19
C ARG A 671 26.37 -24.16 -4.93
N LYS A 672 26.73 -23.42 -3.86
CA LYS A 672 27.34 -24.00 -2.65
C LYS A 672 26.38 -24.41 -1.53
N LEU A 673 25.09 -24.03 -1.58
CA LEU A 673 24.12 -24.38 -0.52
C LEU A 673 23.36 -25.70 -0.77
N ARG A 674 23.24 -26.18 -2.02
CA ARG A 674 22.51 -27.44 -2.31
C ARG A 674 23.30 -28.69 -1.94
N LYS A 675 24.65 -28.65 -2.00
CA LYS A 675 25.50 -29.80 -1.62
C LYS A 675 25.54 -30.12 -0.12
N VAL A 676 25.05 -29.22 0.74
CA VAL A 676 24.96 -29.47 2.19
C VAL A 676 23.60 -30.08 2.56
N HIS A 677 22.56 -29.87 1.75
CA HIS A 677 21.21 -30.35 2.04
C HIS A 677 20.93 -31.78 1.53
N GLU A 678 21.69 -32.27 0.55
CA GLU A 678 21.61 -33.66 0.06
C GLU A 678 22.59 -34.62 0.76
N SER A 679 23.58 -34.12 1.51
CA SER A 679 24.49 -34.97 2.32
C SER A 679 24.02 -35.17 3.76
N GLY A 680 22.78 -34.80 4.10
CA GLY A 680 22.23 -34.80 5.46
C GLY A 680 21.29 -35.95 5.80
N TYR A 681 21.07 -36.92 4.90
CA TYR A 681 20.25 -38.10 5.14
C TYR A 681 20.90 -39.37 4.58
N SER A 682 21.95 -39.85 5.26
CA SER A 682 22.18 -41.29 5.43
C SER A 682 23.11 -41.51 6.62
N SER A 683 22.54 -41.84 7.78
CA SER A 683 23.28 -42.48 8.86
C SER A 683 22.42 -43.62 9.41
N GLU A 684 22.50 -44.77 8.73
CA GLU A 684 22.33 -46.07 9.38
C GLU A 684 23.76 -46.43 9.84
N ALA A 685 24.09 -46.36 11.13
CA ALA A 685 23.65 -47.26 12.20
C ALA A 685 23.88 -48.72 11.80
N GLU A 686 25.09 -49.23 12.01
CA GLU A 686 25.29 -50.66 12.23
C GLU A 686 26.58 -50.91 13.02
N ASP A 687 26.39 -51.34 14.27
CA ASP A 687 27.33 -52.14 15.06
C ASP A 687 26.46 -52.93 16.04
N ASP A 688 26.09 -54.16 15.67
CA ASP A 688 26.37 -55.39 16.45
C ASP A 688 25.46 -56.56 16.00
N LYS A 689 26.13 -57.63 15.55
CA LYS A 689 25.85 -59.07 15.79
C LYS A 689 24.82 -59.84 14.95
N GLN A 690 25.42 -60.87 14.34
CA GLN A 690 25.07 -62.30 14.38
C GLN A 690 24.35 -62.93 13.18
N ASN A 691 25.19 -63.61 12.38
CA ASN A 691 25.19 -65.07 12.12
C ASN A 691 24.14 -65.69 11.19
N LEU A 692 24.68 -66.62 10.37
CA LEU A 692 24.05 -67.72 9.62
C LEU A 692 23.37 -67.27 8.31
N ASN A 693 23.55 -67.88 7.14
CA ASN A 693 24.34 -69.04 6.68
C ASN A 693 24.08 -69.16 5.16
N ASP A 694 24.92 -69.94 4.49
CA ASP A 694 24.67 -70.71 3.25
C ASP A 694 24.70 -69.93 1.91
N GLU A 695 25.74 -70.18 1.10
CA GLU A 695 25.74 -71.09 -0.09
C GLU A 695 25.21 -70.32 -1.32
N ASP A 696 25.79 -70.29 -2.51
CA ASP A 696 26.86 -71.06 -3.13
C ASP A 696 27.19 -70.38 -4.49
N ASP A 697 28.38 -70.71 -5.00
CA ASP A 697 28.72 -70.98 -6.41
C ASP A 697 28.86 -69.85 -7.46
N ASP A 698 30.14 -69.70 -7.82
CA ASP A 698 30.71 -70.02 -9.13
C ASP A 698 30.88 -68.96 -10.23
N ASP A 699 32.18 -68.73 -10.46
CA ASP A 699 32.89 -68.94 -11.72
C ASP A 699 32.98 -67.81 -12.78
N ASP A 700 34.22 -67.32 -12.85
CA ASP A 700 35.13 -67.50 -13.98
C ASP A 700 35.40 -66.33 -14.95
N LYS A 701 36.72 -66.13 -15.11
CA LYS A 701 37.50 -65.83 -16.33
C LYS A 701 37.82 -64.38 -16.69
N ASP A 702 39.03 -64.00 -16.25
CA ASP A 702 40.21 -63.73 -17.08
C ASP A 702 39.99 -63.49 -18.60
N LEU A 703 40.52 -62.37 -19.09
CA LEU A 703 41.51 -62.38 -20.19
C LEU A 703 42.18 -61.00 -20.38
N GLU A 704 43.48 -61.09 -20.59
CA GLU A 704 44.51 -60.05 -20.59
C GLU A 704 44.62 -59.23 -21.89
N SER A 705 45.42 -58.15 -21.76
CA SER A 705 46.38 -57.61 -22.75
C SER A 705 45.77 -56.73 -23.85
N SER A 706 46.40 -55.65 -24.34
CA SER A 706 47.79 -55.17 -24.29
C SER A 706 47.83 -53.71 -24.76
N ASN A 707 48.82 -52.93 -24.27
CA ASN A 707 49.69 -51.95 -24.97
C ASN A 707 49.09 -51.07 -26.10
N ASP A 708 49.30 -49.74 -26.14
CA ASP A 708 50.60 -49.07 -26.25
C ASP A 708 50.44 -47.52 -26.17
N GLU A 709 51.58 -46.83 -26.16
CA GLU A 709 51.79 -45.40 -26.49
C GLU A 709 51.78 -44.37 -25.35
N ALA A 710 52.91 -44.44 -24.64
CA ALA A 710 53.60 -43.30 -24.05
C ALA A 710 53.92 -42.22 -25.10
N ASP A 711 53.35 -41.01 -24.94
CA ASP A 711 53.93 -39.77 -25.48
C ASP A 711 53.31 -38.48 -24.87
N VAL A 712 53.26 -38.32 -23.54
CA VAL A 712 52.84 -37.04 -22.88
C VAL A 712 53.57 -36.77 -21.55
N ARG A 713 54.82 -37.21 -21.37
CA ARG A 713 55.54 -37.04 -20.09
C ARG A 713 56.66 -35.99 -20.05
N THR A 714 56.83 -35.19 -21.10
CA THR A 714 57.93 -34.20 -21.15
C THR A 714 57.50 -32.72 -21.15
N SER A 715 56.19 -32.41 -21.15
CA SER A 715 55.70 -31.02 -21.06
C SER A 715 55.18 -30.62 -19.67
N MET A 716 54.95 -31.57 -18.76
CA MET A 716 54.36 -31.32 -17.44
C MET A 716 55.39 -31.08 -16.33
N GLU A 717 56.67 -31.41 -16.56
CA GLU A 717 57.77 -31.15 -15.62
C GLU A 717 58.48 -29.80 -15.87
N THR A 718 58.40 -29.24 -17.08
CA THR A 718 58.87 -27.88 -17.40
C THR A 718 57.90 -26.81 -16.87
N LEU A 719 56.59 -27.04 -16.96
CA LEU A 719 55.56 -26.14 -16.42
C LEU A 719 55.53 -26.09 -14.89
N LYS A 720 55.88 -27.20 -14.21
CA LYS A 720 56.02 -27.23 -12.75
C LYS A 720 57.26 -26.48 -12.24
N ARG A 721 58.31 -26.30 -13.06
CA ARG A 721 59.47 -25.46 -12.72
C ARG A 721 59.18 -23.97 -12.89
N GLU A 722 58.48 -23.56 -13.95
CA GLU A 722 58.11 -22.15 -14.16
C GLU A 722 57.07 -21.62 -13.13
N ILE A 723 56.18 -22.48 -12.62
CA ILE A 723 55.20 -22.09 -11.58
C ILE A 723 55.84 -21.96 -10.18
N LEU A 724 56.98 -22.64 -9.94
CA LEU A 724 57.73 -22.53 -8.68
C LEU A 724 58.71 -21.35 -8.68
N GLU A 725 59.25 -20.95 -9.83
CA GLU A 725 60.09 -19.74 -9.96
C GLU A 725 59.26 -18.43 -9.96
N SER A 726 58.04 -18.45 -10.50
CA SER A 726 57.11 -17.29 -10.47
C SER A 726 56.49 -17.02 -9.08
N LYS A 727 56.43 -18.04 -8.20
CA LYS A 727 56.04 -17.86 -6.80
C LYS A 727 57.16 -17.36 -5.89
N ALA A 728 58.43 -17.47 -6.29
CA ALA A 728 59.56 -16.91 -5.54
C ALA A 728 59.85 -15.43 -5.87
N GLN A 729 59.43 -14.94 -7.05
CA GLN A 729 59.60 -13.53 -7.46
C GLN A 729 58.49 -12.58 -6.98
N ASN A 730 57.29 -13.08 -6.63
CA ASN A 730 56.21 -12.25 -6.07
C ASN A 730 56.30 -11.98 -4.55
N SER A 731 57.31 -12.55 -3.88
CA SER A 731 57.63 -12.27 -2.46
C SER A 731 58.63 -11.13 -2.25
N GLN A 732 59.04 -10.39 -3.30
CA GLN A 732 59.95 -9.24 -3.20
C GLN A 732 59.35 -7.86 -3.56
N SER A 733 58.04 -7.74 -3.86
CA SER A 733 57.40 -6.44 -4.09
C SER A 733 56.69 -5.84 -2.87
N SER A 734 56.78 -6.48 -1.69
CA SER A 734 56.17 -6.01 -0.43
C SER A 734 57.17 -5.33 0.52
N GLN A 735 58.14 -4.59 -0.03
CA GLN A 735 59.04 -3.70 0.73
C GLN A 735 59.14 -2.32 0.07
N SER A 736 58.02 -1.62 -0.13
CA SER A 736 58.00 -0.21 -0.57
C SER A 736 56.87 0.63 0.05
N SER A 737 56.45 0.34 1.28
CA SER A 737 55.56 1.25 2.04
C SER A 737 55.88 1.37 3.53
N GLN A 738 57.07 0.92 3.95
CA GLN A 738 57.64 1.26 5.27
C GLN A 738 58.72 2.35 5.15
N VAL A 739 58.45 3.45 4.45
CA VAL A 739 59.24 4.69 4.56
C VAL A 739 58.33 5.89 4.33
N LEU A 740 57.51 6.24 5.32
CA LEU A 740 56.95 7.60 5.53
C LEU A 740 56.04 7.59 6.76
N ARG A 741 56.61 7.43 7.95
CA ARG A 741 56.03 7.89 9.23
C ARG A 741 57.06 7.75 10.35
N LYS A 742 58.01 8.69 10.36
CA LYS A 742 58.71 9.19 11.55
C LYS A 742 59.22 10.59 11.20
N LEU A 743 59.10 11.50 12.17
CA LEU A 743 59.02 12.98 12.08
C LEU A 743 57.56 13.40 11.83
N THR A 744 56.75 13.70 12.84
CA THR A 744 57.04 14.51 14.03
C THR A 744 56.33 13.98 15.28
N SER A 745 57.13 13.68 16.30
CA SER A 745 56.76 13.79 17.70
C SER A 745 56.75 15.26 18.11
N GLN A 746 55.78 15.70 18.93
CA GLN A 746 56.07 16.36 20.20
C GLN A 746 54.80 16.55 21.05
N LYS A 747 54.83 15.93 22.24
CA LYS A 747 54.35 16.40 23.56
C LYS A 747 52.84 16.62 23.75
N ALA A 748 52.21 16.21 24.86
CA ALA A 748 52.63 15.70 26.17
C ALA A 748 51.45 14.84 26.70
N ASP A 749 51.69 13.72 27.38
CA ASP A 749 51.69 13.56 28.86
C ASP A 749 50.43 14.21 29.50
N SER A 750 49.63 13.55 30.34
CA SER A 750 49.93 12.49 31.30
C SER A 750 48.64 12.01 31.97
N GLU A 751 48.65 10.73 32.36
CA GLU A 751 48.17 10.16 33.65
C GLU A 751 46.64 10.16 33.92
N ASP A 752 45.94 9.05 34.17
CA ASP A 752 46.18 7.75 34.84
C ASP A 752 45.30 7.64 36.10
N SER A 753 45.01 6.39 36.43
CA SER A 753 44.34 5.81 37.60
C SER A 753 42.80 5.81 37.55
N ASP A 754 42.13 4.67 37.35
CA ASP A 754 42.15 3.36 38.05
C ASP A 754 41.07 3.28 39.15
N ASP A 755 40.60 2.04 39.33
CA ASP A 755 39.89 1.46 40.47
C ASP A 755 38.35 1.46 40.51
N ASP A 756 37.84 0.28 40.14
CA ASP A 756 37.18 -0.70 41.00
C ASP A 756 35.77 -0.51 41.62
N HIS A 757 35.06 -1.65 41.57
CA HIS A 757 34.09 -2.22 42.51
C HIS A 757 32.57 -2.01 42.36
N LEU A 758 31.93 -3.13 41.99
CA LEU A 758 30.92 -3.93 42.73
C LEU A 758 29.47 -3.43 42.98
N SER A 759 28.58 -4.40 42.69
CA SER A 759 27.35 -4.83 43.38
C SER A 759 26.03 -4.05 43.25
N ASP A 760 25.04 -4.74 42.67
CA ASP A 760 23.72 -5.12 43.22
C ASP A 760 23.22 -4.36 44.46
N GLU A 761 22.04 -3.73 44.37
CA GLU A 761 20.77 -4.19 44.99
C GLU A 761 19.67 -3.12 44.94
N ASP A 762 18.44 -3.62 44.91
CA ASP A 762 17.16 -2.92 45.08
C ASP A 762 17.09 -2.01 46.31
N THR A 763 16.38 -0.87 46.23
CA THR A 763 15.16 -0.62 47.04
C THR A 763 14.48 0.74 46.79
N LYS A 764 13.18 0.73 47.05
CA LYS A 764 12.17 1.80 47.03
C LYS A 764 12.39 2.90 48.09
N LEU A 765 11.53 3.95 47.96
CA LEU A 765 11.17 5.02 48.91
C LEU A 765 12.15 6.21 48.88
N SER A 766 11.76 7.48 48.93
CA SER A 766 10.48 8.19 49.09
C SER A 766 10.82 9.69 49.02
N ASP A 767 9.86 10.51 48.59
CA ASP A 767 9.57 11.87 49.04
C ASP A 767 10.62 13.00 49.09
N GLU A 768 10.09 14.19 48.76
CA GLU A 768 10.48 15.56 49.14
C GLU A 768 11.43 16.40 48.26
N LEU A 769 10.82 17.48 47.73
CA LEU A 769 11.29 18.87 47.66
C LEU A 769 12.44 19.23 46.70
N GLU A 770 12.10 19.77 45.52
CA GLU A 770 12.00 21.22 45.22
C GLU A 770 11.41 21.46 43.81
#